data_AF-A0A345R277-F1
#
_entry.id   AF-A0A345R277-F1
#
_cell.length_a   1.000
_cell.length_b   1.000
_cell.length_c   1.000
_cell.angle_alpha   90.00
_cell.angle_beta   90.00
_cell.angle_gamma   90.00
#
_symmetry.space_group_name_H-M   'P 1'
#
loop_
_entity.id
_entity.type
_entity.pdbx_description
1 polymer ?
#
loop_
_entity_poly.entity_id
_entity_poly.type
_entity_poly.pdbx_seq_one_letter_code
_entity_poly.pdbx_strand_id
1 'polypeptide(L)'
;MALGPEIYDTPAAGSPRDRRLFVFNGGFVTNRRVRRILQLSGYSLHLGMPRDGDAIAVWGNAGTAHRGLAVATKKGLPVVRVEDAMLRSLFPGRAGEPPLGLLVDHKGLHFDPAQPSELEDILTSHPLDDTALLDRARGAIHRITEAHLTKYSGFDTAHPAPDPGYVLVIDQTLGDASVAASGADRSRFLEMLVFAQQENPGARIIIKTHPETAKGYRSGHFGPQDANDRITLLTAPISPWPLFEGAVRVYTVSSQMGFEAIFAGHKPRVFGQPFYAGWGLTEDEFPVQRRQRVLTRAQLFAGAMILYPKWYDPHRDCLCDLETVIEAMAAQTRAWREDHRGWVASDMRLWKRQPLQRFFGCWSPVTYQNDPKAARATGKPWMVWASKATQAHAGALRVEDGFLRSRGLGADLVPPLSLVCDDLGIYYDPRSPSRLEQLITSRSKMRPDQSRRAARLIAALRNAGLSKYNLGGGGDLDALPAGRRILVPGQVEDDASIRAGTDAVSTNLALLQAARAAHPDAVILYKPHPDVDAGLRLGAIDAGGLADRVLPDADPIALLAHVDEVWTMTSLLGFEALLRGVKVVTLGAPFYAGWGLTEDRGDIPARRRAEVSIEGLAHAALIDYPRYFDPRSGTACPVEVVVERLASGDLPRRGVANRVLAKLQGVFATQAHLWRRR
;
A
#
# COMPACT_ATOMS: atom_id res chain seq x y z
N MET A 1 23.69 13.79 17.47
CA MET A 1 23.56 12.34 17.22
C MET A 1 24.95 11.85 16.89
N ALA A 2 25.58 11.09 17.79
CA ALA A 2 26.93 10.58 17.55
C ALA A 2 26.91 9.67 16.31
N LEU A 3 27.86 9.88 15.40
CA LEU A 3 28.14 8.93 14.32
C LEU A 3 28.59 7.61 14.98
N GLY A 4 28.04 6.47 14.57
CA GLY A 4 28.37 5.17 15.16
C GLY A 4 29.86 4.82 15.00
N PRO A 5 30.39 3.89 15.80
CA PRO A 5 31.81 3.51 15.75
C PRO A 5 32.22 3.00 14.36
N GLU A 6 31.30 2.44 13.57
CA GLU A 6 31.52 2.04 12.17
C GLU A 6 31.98 3.17 11.22
N ILE A 7 31.76 4.46 11.55
CA ILE A 7 32.04 5.58 10.63
C ILE A 7 33.49 6.08 10.71
N TYR A 8 34.14 5.85 11.84
CA TYR A 8 35.51 6.31 12.11
C TYR A 8 36.52 5.19 11.81
N ASP A 9 37.71 5.53 11.29
CA ASP A 9 38.80 4.57 11.07
C ASP A 9 39.34 4.09 12.42
N THR A 10 38.72 3.05 13.00
CA THR A 10 39.19 2.37 14.20
C THR A 10 39.86 1.05 13.80
N PRO A 11 41.08 0.76 14.29
CA PRO A 11 41.74 -0.51 14.01
C PRO A 11 41.20 -1.57 14.98
N ALA A 12 40.20 -2.35 14.55
CA ALA A 12 39.81 -3.57 15.26
C ALA A 12 39.16 -4.60 14.33
N ALA A 13 39.52 -5.86 14.57
CA ALA A 13 39.10 -7.05 13.86
C ALA A 13 37.56 -7.22 13.83
N GLY A 14 36.94 -6.77 12.74
CA GLY A 14 35.57 -7.17 12.38
C GLY A 14 35.58 -8.46 11.58
N SER A 15 34.45 -9.17 11.53
CA SER A 15 34.33 -10.37 10.69
C SER A 15 34.60 -10.01 9.21
N PRO A 16 35.20 -10.89 8.40
CA PRO A 16 35.43 -10.66 6.96
C PRO A 16 34.17 -10.44 6.11
N ARG A 17 32.98 -10.33 6.73
CA ARG A 17 31.69 -10.11 6.07
C ARG A 17 31.32 -8.65 5.80
N ASP A 18 32.01 -7.67 6.40
CA ASP A 18 31.69 -6.25 6.16
C ASP A 18 32.71 -5.61 5.21
N ARG A 19 32.26 -5.31 3.98
CA ARG A 19 33.10 -4.64 2.98
C ARG A 19 33.24 -3.16 3.35
N ARG A 20 34.45 -2.72 3.64
CA ARG A 20 34.73 -1.31 3.98
C ARG A 20 34.59 -0.43 2.75
N LEU A 21 33.75 0.58 2.88
CA LEU A 21 33.36 1.46 1.79
C LEU A 21 33.63 2.92 2.17
N PHE A 22 34.66 3.49 1.58
CA PHE A 22 35.08 4.85 1.86
C PHE A 22 34.26 5.85 1.04
N VAL A 23 33.73 6.89 1.70
CA VAL A 23 32.88 7.91 1.08
C VAL A 23 33.49 9.30 1.17
N PHE A 24 33.40 10.04 0.08
CA PHE A 24 33.89 11.44 -0.03
C PHE A 24 32.75 12.44 -0.30
N ASN A 25 31.51 12.00 -0.07
CA ASN A 25 30.29 12.78 -0.22
C ASN A 25 29.46 12.70 1.08
N GLY A 26 29.14 13.86 1.66
CA GLY A 26 28.37 13.96 2.91
C GLY A 26 26.97 13.34 2.85
N GLY A 27 26.38 13.21 1.66
CA GLY A 27 25.06 12.58 1.47
C GLY A 27 24.99 11.13 1.96
N PHE A 28 26.07 10.36 1.82
CA PHE A 28 26.16 9.00 2.38
C PHE A 28 26.12 8.98 3.91
N VAL A 29 26.59 10.05 4.56
CA VAL A 29 26.67 10.16 6.01
C VAL A 29 25.37 10.71 6.60
N THR A 30 24.77 11.72 5.94
CA THR A 30 23.59 12.43 6.44
C THR A 30 22.28 11.71 6.13
N ASN A 31 22.20 10.98 5.00
CA ASN A 31 21.03 10.21 4.65
C ASN A 31 21.01 8.87 5.38
N ARG A 32 20.27 8.81 6.48
CA ARG A 32 20.18 7.61 7.34
C ARG A 32 19.69 6.38 6.58
N ARG A 33 18.74 6.54 5.64
CA ARG A 33 18.20 5.40 4.91
C ARG A 33 19.20 4.86 3.90
N VAL A 34 19.90 5.73 3.16
CA VAL A 34 20.99 5.31 2.27
C VAL A 34 22.04 4.49 3.02
N ARG A 35 22.51 5.02 4.17
CA ARG A 35 23.46 4.29 5.02
C ARG A 35 22.90 2.95 5.48
N ARG A 36 21.64 2.90 5.89
CA ARG A 36 21.00 1.67 6.38
C ARG A 36 20.87 0.61 5.27
N ILE A 37 20.49 1.01 4.05
CA ILE A 37 20.41 0.08 2.91
C ILE A 37 21.79 -0.50 2.58
N LEU A 38 22.83 0.35 2.56
CA LEU A 38 24.20 -0.11 2.31
C LEU A 38 24.69 -1.05 3.42
N GLN A 39 24.40 -0.73 4.68
CA GLN A 39 24.70 -1.61 5.81
C GLN A 39 24.03 -2.98 5.68
N LEU A 40 22.72 -3.00 5.41
CA LEU A 40 21.98 -4.24 5.21
C LEU A 40 22.43 -5.00 3.95
N SER A 41 23.08 -4.31 3.01
CA SER A 41 23.71 -4.90 1.81
C SER A 41 25.14 -5.39 2.05
N GLY A 42 25.66 -5.34 3.29
CA GLY A 42 26.98 -5.84 3.66
C GLY A 42 28.13 -4.83 3.56
N TYR A 43 27.82 -3.53 3.51
CA TYR A 43 28.84 -2.47 3.48
C TYR A 43 28.93 -1.69 4.79
N SER A 44 30.14 -1.43 5.25
CA SER A 44 30.41 -0.47 6.32
C SER A 44 30.92 0.83 5.72
N LEU A 45 30.27 1.96 6.03
CA LEU A 45 30.66 3.27 5.51
C LEU A 45 31.75 3.91 6.37
N HIS A 46 32.89 4.27 5.77
CA HIS A 46 34.01 4.90 6.47
C HIS A 46 34.37 6.27 5.87
N LEU A 47 34.89 7.15 6.72
CA LEU A 47 35.55 8.39 6.32
C LEU A 47 37.07 8.23 6.43
N GLY A 48 37.83 9.02 5.68
CA GLY A 48 39.29 9.04 5.72
C GLY A 48 39.94 8.44 4.48
N MET A 49 41.16 7.93 4.62
CA MET A 49 41.95 7.39 3.51
C MET A 49 41.86 5.86 3.45
N PRO A 50 41.46 5.29 2.30
CA PRO A 50 41.38 3.84 2.13
C PRO A 50 42.75 3.18 1.99
N ARG A 51 42.80 1.88 2.31
CA ARG A 51 43.95 0.96 2.22
C ARG A 51 43.66 -0.15 1.21
N ASP A 52 44.66 -0.99 0.95
CA ASP A 52 44.52 -2.12 0.02
C ASP A 52 43.46 -3.10 0.54
N GLY A 53 42.56 -3.53 -0.36
CA GLY A 53 41.39 -4.35 -0.03
C GLY A 53 40.12 -3.57 0.32
N ASP A 54 40.19 -2.25 0.49
CA ASP A 54 39.02 -1.39 0.66
C ASP A 54 38.39 -1.00 -0.71
N ALA A 55 37.15 -0.52 -0.71
CA ALA A 55 36.48 0.04 -1.87
C ALA A 55 36.01 1.48 -1.63
N ILE A 56 35.78 2.25 -2.70
CA ILE A 56 35.31 3.63 -2.63
C ILE A 56 33.89 3.72 -3.18
N ALA A 57 32.97 4.31 -2.41
CA ALA A 57 31.64 4.62 -2.89
C ALA A 57 31.55 6.01 -3.50
N VAL A 58 30.89 6.07 -4.65
CA VAL A 58 30.51 7.32 -5.32
C VAL A 58 29.01 7.32 -5.60
N TRP A 59 28.38 8.49 -5.48
CA TRP A 59 26.97 8.64 -5.85
C TRP A 59 26.87 8.99 -7.33
N GLY A 60 26.42 8.04 -8.14
CA GLY A 60 26.27 8.19 -9.58
C GLY A 60 27.50 8.82 -10.25
N ASN A 61 27.22 9.78 -11.13
CA ASN A 61 28.20 10.74 -11.64
C ASN A 61 27.94 12.15 -11.08
N ALA A 62 27.56 12.24 -9.79
CA ALA A 62 27.28 13.52 -9.16
C ALA A 62 28.52 14.43 -9.15
N GLY A 63 28.32 15.75 -9.05
CA GLY A 63 29.40 16.73 -9.08
C GLY A 63 30.50 16.52 -8.02
N THR A 64 30.27 15.73 -6.97
CA THR A 64 31.28 15.35 -5.96
C THR A 64 31.93 13.99 -6.20
N ALA A 65 31.45 13.20 -7.16
CA ALA A 65 31.96 11.86 -7.47
C ALA A 65 33.45 11.89 -7.88
N HIS A 66 33.89 12.96 -8.55
CA HIS A 66 35.30 13.17 -8.93
C HIS A 66 36.28 13.04 -7.75
N ARG A 67 35.87 13.40 -6.52
CA ARG A 67 36.72 13.27 -5.32
C ARG A 67 37.02 11.81 -5.01
N GLY A 68 36.00 10.97 -4.99
CA GLY A 68 36.15 9.54 -4.75
C GLY A 68 36.88 8.86 -5.91
N LEU A 69 36.53 9.20 -7.16
CA LEU A 69 37.19 8.65 -8.35
C LEU A 69 38.68 9.00 -8.39
N ALA A 70 39.08 10.23 -8.06
CA ALA A 70 40.49 10.61 -8.03
C ALA A 70 41.29 9.80 -6.99
N VAL A 71 40.71 9.53 -5.82
CA VAL A 71 41.34 8.69 -4.79
C VAL A 71 41.42 7.24 -5.27
N ALA A 72 40.36 6.73 -5.89
CA ALA A 72 40.33 5.37 -6.45
C ALA A 72 41.41 5.15 -7.49
N THR A 73 41.53 6.06 -8.46
CA THR A 73 42.56 6.02 -9.50
C THR A 73 43.96 6.10 -8.90
N LYS A 74 44.18 7.04 -7.96
CA LYS A 74 45.51 7.23 -7.33
C LYS A 74 45.97 5.99 -6.55
N LYS A 75 45.04 5.23 -5.96
CA LYS A 75 45.33 4.06 -5.12
C LYS A 75 45.07 2.72 -5.80
N GLY A 76 44.58 2.70 -7.03
CA GLY A 76 44.21 1.47 -7.74
C GLY A 76 43.08 0.69 -7.05
N LEU A 77 42.14 1.37 -6.39
CA LEU A 77 41.08 0.74 -5.61
C LEU A 77 39.77 0.61 -6.40
N PRO A 78 38.95 -0.44 -6.14
CA PRO A 78 37.67 -0.62 -6.78
C PRO A 78 36.66 0.47 -6.39
N VAL A 79 35.78 0.81 -7.33
CA VAL A 79 34.72 1.81 -7.16
C VAL A 79 33.37 1.13 -7.14
N VAL A 80 32.57 1.43 -6.10
CA VAL A 80 31.16 1.06 -6.01
C VAL A 80 30.32 2.28 -6.33
N ARG A 81 29.48 2.17 -7.35
CA ARG A 81 28.58 3.24 -7.78
C ARG A 81 27.21 3.03 -7.16
N VAL A 82 26.75 4.01 -6.40
CA VAL A 82 25.44 3.98 -5.75
C VAL A 82 24.53 4.99 -6.42
N GLU A 83 23.31 4.58 -6.75
CA GLU A 83 22.27 5.45 -7.31
C GLU A 83 20.89 5.16 -6.73
N ASP A 84 19.97 6.08 -6.92
CA ASP A 84 18.55 5.83 -6.64
C ASP A 84 18.02 4.70 -7.54
N ALA A 85 17.27 3.77 -6.95
CA ALA A 85 16.55 2.76 -7.72
C ALA A 85 15.41 3.37 -8.57
N MET A 86 14.90 2.57 -9.51
CA MET A 86 13.88 2.99 -10.49
C MET A 86 12.57 3.43 -9.81
N LEU A 87 12.16 2.77 -8.73
CA LEU A 87 11.14 3.29 -7.80
C LEU A 87 11.84 3.91 -6.62
N ARG A 88 11.45 5.13 -6.25
CA ARG A 88 12.20 5.88 -5.23
C ARG A 88 11.34 6.31 -4.06
N SER A 89 10.30 7.12 -4.29
CA SER A 89 9.61 7.86 -3.21
C SER A 89 8.39 8.63 -3.74
N LEU A 90 7.65 9.34 -2.88
CA LEU A 90 6.58 10.25 -3.31
C LEU A 90 7.15 11.46 -4.06
N PHE A 91 8.19 12.08 -3.51
CA PHE A 91 8.80 13.30 -4.03
C PHE A 91 10.28 13.10 -4.40
N PRO A 92 10.84 13.99 -5.25
CA PRO A 92 12.27 14.00 -5.56
C PRO A 92 13.18 14.01 -4.34
N GLY A 93 14.38 13.45 -4.47
CA GLY A 93 15.35 13.42 -3.36
C GLY A 93 15.75 14.79 -2.84
N ARG A 94 15.73 15.80 -3.72
CA ARG A 94 15.95 17.21 -3.37
C ARG A 94 14.86 17.79 -2.46
N ALA A 95 13.69 17.15 -2.37
CA ALA A 95 12.65 17.48 -1.40
C ALA A 95 12.90 16.83 -0.01
N GLY A 96 14.03 16.16 0.19
CA GLY A 96 14.43 15.55 1.46
C GLY A 96 13.89 14.14 1.69
N GLU A 97 13.22 13.54 0.70
CA GLU A 97 12.62 12.23 0.87
C GLU A 97 13.63 11.08 0.65
N PRO A 98 13.75 10.13 1.60
CA PRO A 98 14.68 9.03 1.50
C PRO A 98 14.22 7.94 0.50
N PRO A 99 15.15 7.28 -0.22
CA PRO A 99 14.79 6.30 -1.26
C PRO A 99 14.30 4.97 -0.68
N LEU A 100 13.46 4.24 -1.42
CA LEU A 100 13.00 2.89 -1.06
C LEU A 100 13.87 1.76 -1.63
N GLY A 101 14.89 2.10 -2.42
CA GLY A 101 15.88 1.15 -2.90
C GLY A 101 17.09 1.87 -3.48
N LEU A 102 18.20 1.13 -3.62
CA LEU A 102 19.43 1.61 -4.22
C LEU A 102 19.89 0.68 -5.33
N LEU A 103 20.54 1.26 -6.33
CA LEU A 103 21.38 0.54 -7.28
C LEU A 103 22.79 0.56 -6.71
N VAL A 104 23.43 -0.60 -6.59
CA VAL A 104 24.80 -0.74 -6.07
C VAL A 104 25.58 -1.53 -7.10
N ASP A 105 26.36 -0.84 -7.93
CA ASP A 105 27.03 -1.42 -9.10
C ASP A 105 28.55 -1.34 -8.98
N HIS A 106 29.23 -2.46 -9.24
CA HIS A 106 30.68 -2.60 -9.13
C HIS A 106 31.43 -2.46 -10.46
N LYS A 107 30.71 -2.36 -11.57
CA LYS A 107 31.26 -2.25 -12.94
C LYS A 107 31.08 -0.86 -13.50
N GLY A 108 29.84 -0.36 -13.57
CA GLY A 108 29.50 0.87 -14.28
C GLY A 108 28.22 1.52 -13.79
N LEU A 109 27.82 2.65 -14.38
CA LEU A 109 26.49 3.21 -14.16
C LEU A 109 25.54 2.60 -15.17
N HIS A 110 24.36 2.17 -14.75
CA HIS A 110 23.36 1.59 -15.65
C HIS A 110 23.02 2.48 -16.85
N PHE A 111 23.03 3.81 -16.68
CA PHE A 111 22.76 4.78 -17.74
C PHE A 111 23.99 5.17 -18.57
N ASP A 112 25.19 4.68 -18.24
CA ASP A 112 26.42 5.00 -18.95
C ASP A 112 26.74 3.92 -19.99
N PRO A 113 26.62 4.21 -21.29
CA PRO A 113 26.85 3.25 -22.35
C PRO A 113 28.33 3.04 -22.67
N ALA A 114 29.27 3.80 -22.07
CA ALA A 114 30.70 3.69 -22.39
C ALA A 114 31.29 2.34 -22.00
N GLN A 115 30.73 1.70 -20.97
CA GLN A 115 31.16 0.39 -20.47
C GLN A 115 29.97 -0.43 -19.95
N PRO A 116 30.07 -1.76 -19.89
CA PRO A 116 29.03 -2.59 -19.28
C PRO A 116 28.80 -2.24 -17.81
N SER A 117 27.53 -2.29 -17.39
CA SER A 117 27.09 -2.25 -16.00
C SER A 117 26.70 -3.66 -15.54
N GLU A 118 26.54 -3.89 -14.23
CA GLU A 118 26.00 -5.15 -13.74
C GLU A 118 24.57 -5.38 -14.25
N LEU A 119 23.78 -4.32 -14.44
CA LEU A 119 22.47 -4.44 -15.10
C LEU A 119 22.61 -4.95 -16.54
N GLU A 120 23.55 -4.40 -17.31
CA GLU A 120 23.78 -4.86 -18.68
C GLU A 120 24.21 -6.33 -18.71
N ASP A 121 25.03 -6.77 -17.75
CA ASP A 121 25.41 -8.17 -17.62
C ASP A 121 24.21 -9.07 -17.29
N ILE A 122 23.32 -8.64 -16.37
CA ILE A 122 22.09 -9.35 -16.04
C ILE A 122 21.25 -9.52 -17.30
N LEU A 123 21.02 -8.44 -18.05
CA LEU A 123 20.20 -8.45 -19.26
C LEU A 123 20.84 -9.28 -20.38
N THR A 124 22.17 -9.30 -20.47
CA THR A 124 22.91 -10.09 -21.47
C THR A 124 22.93 -11.58 -21.14
N SER A 125 23.25 -11.93 -19.90
CA SER A 125 23.72 -13.27 -19.55
C SER A 125 22.75 -14.08 -18.69
N HIS A 126 21.86 -13.44 -17.94
CA HIS A 126 20.89 -14.17 -17.11
C HIS A 126 19.85 -14.88 -18.01
N PRO A 127 19.49 -16.16 -17.76
CA PRO A 127 18.56 -16.90 -18.61
C PRO A 127 17.21 -16.18 -18.82
N LEU A 128 16.63 -15.64 -17.74
CA LEU A 128 15.36 -14.89 -17.75
C LEU A 128 14.19 -15.69 -18.38
N ASP A 129 14.16 -17.00 -18.14
CA ASP A 129 13.18 -17.97 -18.63
C ASP A 129 12.38 -18.66 -17.51
N ASP A 130 12.73 -18.41 -16.25
CA ASP A 130 11.97 -18.84 -15.07
C ASP A 130 10.56 -18.23 -15.06
N THR A 131 9.55 -19.10 -15.16
CA THR A 131 8.13 -18.72 -15.16
C THR A 131 7.72 -17.99 -13.88
N ALA A 132 8.25 -18.38 -12.72
CA ALA A 132 7.93 -17.72 -11.45
C ALA A 132 8.45 -16.28 -11.42
N LEU A 133 9.67 -16.05 -11.89
CA LEU A 133 10.25 -14.71 -12.03
C LEU A 133 9.46 -13.84 -13.02
N LEU A 134 9.09 -14.40 -14.18
CA LEU A 134 8.35 -13.66 -15.21
C LEU A 134 6.91 -13.34 -14.78
N ASP A 135 6.27 -14.23 -14.02
CA ASP A 135 4.94 -13.96 -13.45
C ASP A 135 4.99 -12.90 -12.35
N ARG A 136 6.05 -12.87 -11.53
CA ARG A 136 6.31 -11.76 -10.61
C ARG A 136 6.46 -10.44 -11.36
N ALA A 137 7.25 -10.42 -12.43
CA ALA A 137 7.44 -9.22 -13.25
C ALA A 137 6.12 -8.71 -13.86
N ARG A 138 5.30 -9.60 -14.43
CA ARG A 138 3.97 -9.24 -14.96
C ARG A 138 3.05 -8.68 -13.87
N GLY A 139 2.97 -9.36 -12.71
CA GLY A 139 2.18 -8.89 -11.57
C GLY A 139 2.62 -7.52 -11.07
N ALA A 140 3.93 -7.31 -10.93
CA ALA A 140 4.50 -6.03 -10.51
C ALA A 140 4.22 -4.90 -11.52
N ILE A 141 4.33 -5.16 -12.83
CA ILE A 141 3.96 -4.19 -13.88
C ILE A 141 2.49 -3.78 -13.69
N HIS A 142 1.57 -4.74 -13.64
CA HIS A 142 0.14 -4.46 -13.45
C HIS A 142 -0.13 -3.67 -12.17
N ARG A 143 0.54 -4.04 -11.07
CA ARG A 143 0.33 -3.40 -9.77
C ARG A 143 0.84 -1.97 -9.72
N ILE A 144 2.00 -1.69 -10.32
CA ILE A 144 2.56 -0.34 -10.46
C ILE A 144 1.62 0.52 -11.30
N THR A 145 1.12 0.00 -12.44
CA THR A 145 0.13 0.71 -13.27
C THR A 145 -1.16 0.98 -12.49
N GLU A 146 -1.74 -0.03 -11.83
CA GLU A 146 -2.98 0.09 -11.04
C GLU A 146 -2.87 1.14 -9.91
N ALA A 147 -1.72 1.26 -9.23
CA ALA A 147 -1.51 2.30 -8.22
C ALA A 147 -1.04 3.64 -8.78
N HIS A 148 -0.86 3.76 -10.10
CA HIS A 148 -0.20 4.89 -10.73
C HIS A 148 1.15 5.21 -10.08
N LEU A 149 2.01 4.20 -9.88
CA LEU A 149 3.35 4.38 -9.35
C LEU A 149 4.34 4.70 -10.47
N THR A 150 5.32 5.52 -10.15
CA THR A 150 6.49 5.87 -10.98
C THR A 150 7.62 6.29 -10.02
N LYS A 151 8.79 6.71 -10.52
CA LYS A 151 9.92 7.14 -9.69
C LYS A 151 9.51 8.10 -8.58
N TYR A 152 8.63 9.05 -8.91
CA TYR A 152 8.04 10.04 -8.00
C TYR A 152 6.51 10.07 -8.13
N SER A 153 5.79 9.57 -7.12
CA SER A 153 4.33 9.35 -7.23
C SER A 153 3.44 10.42 -6.58
N GLY A 154 4.02 11.55 -6.16
CA GLY A 154 3.31 12.69 -5.55
C GLY A 154 2.58 13.58 -6.55
N PHE A 155 1.56 13.03 -7.23
CA PHE A 155 0.62 13.72 -8.12
C PHE A 155 -0.83 13.27 -7.91
N ASP A 156 -1.77 14.15 -8.24
CA ASP A 156 -3.20 13.88 -8.18
C ASP A 156 -3.64 13.12 -9.44
N THR A 157 -4.34 11.99 -9.26
CA THR A 157 -4.89 11.18 -10.35
C THR A 157 -6.17 11.76 -10.94
N ALA A 158 -6.79 12.74 -10.29
CA ALA A 158 -7.93 13.48 -10.81
C ALA A 158 -7.54 14.61 -11.78
N HIS A 159 -6.23 14.88 -11.95
CA HIS A 159 -5.79 15.88 -12.93
C HIS A 159 -6.14 15.41 -14.34
N PRO A 160 -6.84 16.23 -15.16
CA PRO A 160 -7.29 15.81 -16.47
C PRO A 160 -6.09 15.51 -17.38
N ALA A 161 -6.13 14.35 -18.03
CA ALA A 161 -5.21 14.03 -19.10
C ALA A 161 -5.58 14.77 -20.38
N PRO A 162 -4.61 15.10 -21.25
CA PRO A 162 -4.91 15.60 -22.58
C PRO A 162 -5.75 14.58 -23.38
N ASP A 163 -6.64 15.07 -24.24
CA ASP A 163 -7.42 14.21 -25.15
C ASP A 163 -6.48 13.30 -25.94
N PRO A 164 -6.81 12.00 -26.12
CA PRO A 164 -5.92 11.02 -26.76
C PRO A 164 -5.61 11.36 -28.23
N GLY A 165 -4.60 10.68 -28.80
CA GLY A 165 -4.19 10.86 -30.19
C GLY A 165 -3.02 11.84 -30.39
N TYR A 166 -2.12 11.95 -29.40
CA TYR A 166 -0.94 12.83 -29.46
C TYR A 166 0.37 12.05 -29.44
N VAL A 167 1.45 12.70 -29.85
CA VAL A 167 2.83 12.24 -29.64
C VAL A 167 3.36 12.81 -28.33
N LEU A 168 3.90 11.95 -27.48
CA LEU A 168 4.49 12.34 -26.21
C LEU A 168 6.01 12.48 -26.35
N VAL A 169 6.54 13.67 -26.09
CA VAL A 169 7.98 13.95 -26.05
C VAL A 169 8.38 14.16 -24.59
N ILE A 170 9.31 13.35 -24.10
CA ILE A 170 9.72 13.39 -22.69
C ILE A 170 10.94 14.31 -22.52
N ASP A 171 10.77 15.37 -21.73
CA ASP A 171 11.86 16.26 -21.33
C ASP A 171 12.67 15.67 -20.15
N GLN A 172 13.88 16.20 -19.94
CA GLN A 172 14.74 15.89 -18.78
C GLN A 172 15.32 17.19 -18.19
N THR A 173 15.84 17.10 -16.97
CA THR A 173 16.51 18.26 -16.35
C THR A 173 17.85 18.56 -17.02
N LEU A 174 18.20 19.83 -17.17
CA LEU A 174 19.55 20.24 -17.54
C LEU A 174 20.58 19.71 -16.54
N GLY A 175 21.71 19.22 -17.04
CA GLY A 175 22.77 18.61 -16.25
C GLY A 175 22.43 17.20 -15.72
N ASP A 176 21.43 16.53 -16.30
CA ASP A 176 21.19 15.11 -16.04
C ASP A 176 22.39 14.26 -16.53
N ALA A 177 22.92 13.44 -15.63
CA ALA A 177 24.08 12.59 -15.91
C ALA A 177 23.80 11.54 -17.00
N SER A 178 22.55 11.08 -17.12
CA SER A 178 22.15 10.11 -18.16
C SER A 178 22.14 10.71 -19.57
N VAL A 179 21.80 12.00 -19.68
CA VAL A 179 21.87 12.77 -20.92
C VAL A 179 23.32 12.94 -21.37
N ALA A 180 24.17 13.41 -20.45
CA ALA A 180 25.60 13.59 -20.72
C ALA A 180 26.30 12.27 -21.09
N ALA A 181 25.99 11.18 -20.38
CA ALA A 181 26.55 9.86 -20.67
C ALA A 181 26.11 9.29 -22.03
N SER A 182 24.93 9.71 -22.52
CA SER A 182 24.46 9.38 -23.88
C SER A 182 25.12 10.23 -24.99
N GLY A 183 26.06 11.12 -24.64
CA GLY A 183 26.63 12.09 -25.59
C GLY A 183 25.61 13.10 -26.12
N ALA A 184 24.52 13.32 -25.37
CA ALA A 184 23.42 14.20 -25.76
C ALA A 184 23.50 15.55 -25.02
N ASP A 185 22.93 16.57 -25.65
CA ASP A 185 22.80 17.92 -25.12
C ASP A 185 21.45 18.52 -25.57
N ARG A 186 21.25 19.83 -25.38
CA ARG A 186 20.02 20.50 -25.85
C ARG A 186 19.78 20.33 -27.35
N SER A 187 20.83 20.29 -28.18
CA SER A 187 20.69 20.11 -29.62
C SER A 187 20.04 18.77 -29.94
N ARG A 188 20.40 17.70 -29.22
CA ARG A 188 19.76 16.38 -29.35
C ARG A 188 18.28 16.38 -28.95
N PHE A 189 17.88 17.17 -27.96
CA PHE A 189 16.47 17.33 -27.61
C PHE A 189 15.68 18.05 -28.72
N LEU A 190 16.26 19.11 -29.30
CA LEU A 190 15.63 19.79 -30.43
C LEU A 190 15.52 18.90 -31.67
N GLU A 191 16.57 18.14 -31.97
CA GLU A 191 16.57 17.13 -33.04
C GLU A 191 15.44 16.11 -32.82
N MET A 192 15.35 15.53 -31.62
CA MET A 192 14.25 14.62 -31.25
C MET A 192 12.86 15.26 -31.49
N LEU A 193 12.69 16.53 -31.13
CA LEU A 193 11.41 17.24 -31.35
C LEU A 193 11.12 17.46 -32.85
N VAL A 194 12.14 17.71 -33.67
CA VAL A 194 11.98 17.80 -35.13
C VAL A 194 11.57 16.44 -35.71
N PHE A 195 12.22 15.36 -35.31
CA PHE A 195 11.85 14.01 -35.75
C PHE A 195 10.43 13.63 -35.31
N ALA A 196 10.04 13.98 -34.08
CA ALA A 196 8.68 13.76 -33.60
C ALA A 196 7.63 14.45 -34.49
N GLN A 197 7.94 15.63 -35.04
CA GLN A 197 7.07 16.34 -35.99
C GLN A 197 7.04 15.68 -37.36
N GLN A 198 8.22 15.32 -37.89
CA GLN A 198 8.36 14.78 -39.25
C GLN A 198 7.78 13.36 -39.37
N GLU A 199 8.01 12.51 -38.37
CA GLU A 199 7.54 11.13 -38.37
C GLU A 199 6.04 11.01 -38.04
N ASN A 200 5.40 12.07 -37.54
CA ASN A 200 3.99 12.08 -37.15
C ASN A 200 3.26 13.33 -37.69
N PRO A 201 3.16 13.48 -39.02
CA PRO A 201 2.57 14.68 -39.63
C PRO A 201 1.12 14.85 -39.20
N GLY A 202 0.79 16.04 -38.69
CA GLY A 202 -0.57 16.40 -38.26
C GLY A 202 -0.93 15.96 -36.84
N ALA A 203 -0.09 15.19 -36.15
CA ALA A 203 -0.31 14.87 -34.75
C ALA A 203 -0.02 16.09 -33.86
N ARG A 204 -0.79 16.22 -32.76
CA ARG A 204 -0.42 17.12 -31.66
C ARG A 204 0.78 16.55 -30.93
N ILE A 205 1.71 17.39 -30.53
CA ILE A 205 2.86 17.02 -29.72
C ILE A 205 2.68 17.59 -28.32
N ILE A 206 2.88 16.73 -27.33
CA ILE A 206 2.88 17.12 -25.92
C ILE A 206 4.28 16.86 -25.38
N ILE A 207 4.94 17.94 -24.97
CA ILE A 207 6.22 17.89 -24.29
C ILE A 207 5.94 17.77 -22.78
N LYS A 208 6.22 16.60 -22.20
CA LYS A 208 6.08 16.40 -20.76
C LYS A 208 7.32 16.89 -20.03
N THR A 209 7.19 17.93 -19.22
CA THR A 209 8.31 18.46 -18.44
C THR A 209 8.64 17.59 -17.24
N HIS A 210 9.90 17.66 -16.77
CA HIS A 210 10.33 16.88 -15.62
C HIS A 210 9.71 17.42 -14.30
N PRO A 211 9.30 16.56 -13.34
CA PRO A 211 8.70 16.99 -12.07
C PRO A 211 9.56 17.97 -11.25
N GLU A 212 10.89 17.85 -11.32
CA GLU A 212 11.79 18.82 -10.67
C GLU A 212 11.75 20.21 -11.32
N THR A 213 11.51 20.28 -12.63
CA THR A 213 11.36 21.55 -13.36
C THR A 213 10.06 22.24 -12.99
N ALA A 214 8.97 21.49 -12.92
CA ALA A 214 7.68 22.01 -12.46
C ALA A 214 7.75 22.57 -11.01
N LYS A 215 8.66 22.02 -10.18
CA LYS A 215 8.89 22.47 -8.79
C LYS A 215 10.00 23.53 -8.66
N GLY A 216 10.62 23.96 -9.76
CA GLY A 216 11.67 24.98 -9.75
C GLY A 216 13.04 24.51 -9.22
N TYR A 217 13.26 23.20 -9.05
CA TYR A 217 14.56 22.70 -8.57
C TYR A 217 15.65 22.73 -9.66
N ARG A 218 15.28 22.43 -10.92
CA ARG A 218 16.18 22.44 -12.09
C ARG A 218 15.40 22.75 -13.36
N SER A 219 15.95 23.59 -14.23
CA SER A 219 15.37 23.86 -15.56
C SER A 219 15.41 22.62 -16.47
N GLY A 220 14.45 22.49 -17.39
CA GLY A 220 14.40 21.45 -18.41
C GLY A 220 15.13 21.84 -19.70
N HIS A 221 15.21 20.93 -20.68
CA HIS A 221 15.78 21.24 -22.00
C HIS A 221 14.81 22.01 -22.89
N PHE A 222 13.50 21.81 -22.68
CA PHE A 222 12.44 22.54 -23.37
C PHE A 222 11.89 23.70 -22.53
N GLY A 223 11.52 24.79 -23.20
CA GLY A 223 10.85 25.95 -22.61
C GLY A 223 9.74 26.49 -23.51
N PRO A 224 9.03 27.55 -23.08
CA PRO A 224 7.89 28.11 -23.83
C PRO A 224 8.20 28.47 -25.28
N GLN A 225 9.47 28.78 -25.59
CA GLN A 225 9.96 29.06 -26.94
C GLN A 225 9.93 27.85 -27.89
N ASP A 226 9.86 26.63 -27.35
CA ASP A 226 9.81 25.38 -28.10
C ASP A 226 8.35 24.93 -28.37
N ALA A 227 7.36 25.70 -27.90
CA ALA A 227 5.94 25.45 -28.10
C ALA A 227 5.38 26.26 -29.29
N ASN A 228 4.28 25.76 -29.90
CA ASN A 228 3.52 26.43 -30.96
C ASN A 228 2.08 25.87 -31.02
N ASP A 229 1.30 26.20 -32.05
CA ASP A 229 -0.09 25.75 -32.21
C ASP A 229 -0.28 24.22 -32.15
N ARG A 230 0.75 23.43 -32.45
CA ARG A 230 0.73 21.96 -32.43
C ARG A 230 1.56 21.35 -31.30
N ILE A 231 2.44 22.11 -30.67
CA ILE A 231 3.37 21.64 -29.64
C ILE A 231 3.06 22.33 -28.32
N THR A 232 2.63 21.57 -27.32
CA THR A 232 2.27 22.11 -26.00
C THR A 232 3.19 21.58 -24.90
N LEU A 233 3.52 22.44 -23.94
CA LEU A 233 4.23 22.05 -22.72
C LEU A 233 3.24 21.59 -21.65
N LEU A 234 3.41 20.35 -21.19
CA LEU A 234 2.64 19.81 -20.07
C LEU A 234 3.46 19.89 -18.78
N THR A 235 3.24 20.97 -18.03
CA THR A 235 3.90 21.25 -16.74
C THR A 235 3.15 20.70 -15.54
N ALA A 236 1.90 20.27 -15.72
CA ALA A 236 1.09 19.73 -14.65
C ALA A 236 1.70 18.46 -14.02
N PRO A 237 1.57 18.28 -12.69
CA PRO A 237 1.94 17.06 -12.01
C PRO A 237 0.86 16.01 -12.25
N ILE A 238 0.88 15.39 -13.43
CA ILE A 238 -0.02 14.32 -13.83
C ILE A 238 0.69 12.96 -13.79
N SER A 239 -0.09 11.91 -13.53
CA SER A 239 0.35 10.53 -13.69
C SER A 239 0.87 10.27 -15.11
N PRO A 240 2.01 9.56 -15.29
CA PRO A 240 2.47 9.18 -16.62
C PRO A 240 1.57 8.14 -17.29
N TRP A 241 0.82 7.34 -16.52
CA TRP A 241 -0.01 6.24 -17.07
C TRP A 241 -1.12 6.69 -18.03
N PRO A 242 -2.02 7.62 -17.68
CA PRO A 242 -2.96 8.18 -18.66
C PRO A 242 -2.27 8.88 -19.83
N LEU A 243 -1.04 9.38 -19.64
CA LEU A 243 -0.28 9.98 -20.74
C LEU A 243 0.16 8.93 -21.75
N PHE A 244 0.58 7.75 -21.29
CA PHE A 244 0.90 6.64 -22.17
C PHE A 244 -0.35 6.07 -22.85
N GLU A 245 -1.48 5.99 -22.15
CA GLU A 245 -2.75 5.53 -22.73
C GLU A 245 -3.24 6.45 -23.86
N GLY A 246 -3.08 7.77 -23.71
CA GLY A 246 -3.49 8.74 -24.72
C GLY A 246 -2.48 8.95 -25.86
N ALA A 247 -1.22 8.55 -25.67
CA ALA A 247 -0.16 8.75 -26.65
C ALA A 247 -0.23 7.69 -27.77
N VAL A 248 0.03 8.11 -29.02
CA VAL A 248 0.24 7.20 -30.16
C VAL A 248 1.70 6.80 -30.33
N ARG A 249 2.61 7.64 -29.83
CA ARG A 249 4.06 7.42 -29.89
C ARG A 249 4.78 8.18 -28.78
N VAL A 250 5.89 7.63 -28.30
CA VAL A 250 6.70 8.20 -27.21
C VAL A 250 8.13 8.42 -27.69
N TYR A 251 8.64 9.63 -27.51
CA TYR A 251 10.02 10.04 -27.80
C TYR A 251 10.75 10.39 -26.52
N THR A 252 12.00 9.95 -26.41
CA THR A 252 12.85 10.27 -25.26
C THR A 252 14.33 10.25 -25.64
N VAL A 253 15.15 11.00 -24.91
CA VAL A 253 16.61 10.88 -25.00
C VAL A 253 17.08 9.71 -24.13
N SER A 254 16.98 9.85 -22.81
CA SER A 254 17.49 8.83 -21.86
C SER A 254 16.64 8.70 -20.59
N SER A 255 15.44 9.31 -20.58
CA SER A 255 14.61 9.40 -19.39
C SER A 255 14.13 8.03 -18.95
N GLN A 256 14.10 7.78 -17.64
CA GLN A 256 13.50 6.58 -17.09
C GLN A 256 12.02 6.41 -17.51
N MET A 257 11.30 7.50 -17.81
CA MET A 257 9.94 7.40 -18.34
C MET A 257 9.86 6.67 -19.69
N GLY A 258 10.96 6.59 -20.45
CA GLY A 258 11.03 5.72 -21.64
C GLY A 258 10.98 4.24 -21.29
N PHE A 259 11.62 3.82 -20.20
CA PHE A 259 11.48 2.47 -19.66
C PHE A 259 10.03 2.21 -19.22
N GLU A 260 9.38 3.20 -18.59
CA GLU A 260 7.97 3.10 -18.18
C GLU A 260 7.02 2.96 -19.38
N ALA A 261 7.29 3.68 -20.46
CA ALA A 261 6.53 3.58 -21.69
C ALA A 261 6.57 2.16 -22.29
N ILE A 262 7.69 1.44 -22.18
CA ILE A 262 7.83 0.06 -22.67
C ILE A 262 6.79 -0.86 -22.03
N PHE A 263 6.67 -0.84 -20.70
CA PHE A 263 5.68 -1.68 -20.01
C PHE A 263 4.28 -1.08 -19.94
N ALA A 264 4.10 0.19 -20.33
CA ALA A 264 2.81 0.76 -20.69
C ALA A 264 2.33 0.36 -22.10
N GLY A 265 3.13 -0.40 -22.86
CA GLY A 265 2.74 -0.96 -24.15
C GLY A 265 3.39 -0.29 -25.37
N HIS A 266 4.19 0.75 -25.17
CA HIS A 266 4.87 1.45 -26.26
C HIS A 266 6.17 0.75 -26.70
N LYS A 267 6.64 1.13 -27.89
CA LYS A 267 8.01 0.92 -28.36
C LYS A 267 8.65 2.30 -28.54
N PRO A 268 9.29 2.88 -27.50
CA PRO A 268 9.74 4.27 -27.55
C PRO A 268 10.81 4.51 -28.62
N ARG A 269 10.76 5.69 -29.24
CA ARG A 269 11.81 6.21 -30.11
C ARG A 269 12.88 6.91 -29.27
N VAL A 270 14.11 6.41 -29.30
CA VAL A 270 15.16 6.78 -28.34
C VAL A 270 16.33 7.51 -29.02
N PHE A 271 16.64 8.71 -28.54
CA PHE A 271 17.67 9.61 -29.07
C PHE A 271 18.96 9.67 -28.23
N GLY A 272 19.02 8.88 -27.14
CA GLY A 272 20.22 8.64 -26.34
C GLY A 272 20.52 7.15 -26.24
N GLN A 273 21.22 6.73 -25.18
CA GLN A 273 21.64 5.33 -24.97
C GLN A 273 21.32 4.84 -23.55
N PRO A 274 20.09 5.01 -23.05
CA PRO A 274 19.70 4.57 -21.71
C PRO A 274 19.80 3.05 -21.56
N PHE A 275 19.77 2.55 -20.32
CA PHE A 275 19.94 1.12 -20.02
C PHE A 275 18.96 0.19 -20.74
N TYR A 276 17.76 0.70 -21.06
CA TYR A 276 16.68 -0.05 -21.70
C TYR A 276 16.72 -0.03 -23.24
N ALA A 277 17.64 0.73 -23.85
CA ALA A 277 17.88 0.74 -25.30
C ALA A 277 18.74 -0.45 -25.73
N GLY A 278 18.53 -0.97 -26.94
CA GLY A 278 19.28 -2.07 -27.55
C GLY A 278 18.75 -3.48 -27.28
N TRP A 279 17.56 -3.62 -26.66
CA TRP A 279 17.01 -4.94 -26.30
C TRP A 279 15.79 -5.37 -27.14
N GLY A 280 15.57 -4.72 -28.29
CA GLY A 280 14.43 -4.98 -29.19
C GLY A 280 13.10 -4.34 -28.77
N LEU A 281 13.07 -3.61 -27.65
CA LEU A 281 11.87 -2.95 -27.09
C LEU A 281 11.80 -1.44 -27.35
N THR A 282 12.75 -0.92 -28.11
CA THR A 282 12.89 0.50 -28.48
C THR A 282 13.24 0.64 -29.95
N GLU A 283 13.10 1.85 -30.48
CA GLU A 283 13.62 2.27 -31.78
C GLU A 283 14.79 3.24 -31.55
N ASP A 284 16.00 2.69 -31.55
CA ASP A 284 17.20 3.40 -31.14
C ASP A 284 17.83 4.16 -32.30
N GLU A 285 17.98 5.48 -32.16
CA GLU A 285 18.70 6.30 -33.14
C GLU A 285 20.22 6.06 -33.10
N PHE A 286 20.75 5.82 -31.89
CA PHE A 286 22.18 5.60 -31.66
C PHE A 286 22.39 4.25 -30.97
N PRO A 287 22.29 3.12 -31.68
CA PRO A 287 22.31 1.80 -31.07
C PRO A 287 23.65 1.47 -30.40
N VAL A 288 23.59 0.77 -29.26
CA VAL A 288 24.76 0.24 -28.56
C VAL A 288 25.07 -1.16 -29.09
N GLN A 289 26.09 -1.28 -29.94
CA GLN A 289 26.36 -2.51 -30.74
C GLN A 289 26.47 -3.82 -29.95
N ARG A 290 26.92 -3.77 -28.69
CA ARG A 290 27.06 -4.96 -27.84
C ARG A 290 25.74 -5.47 -27.23
N ARG A 291 24.66 -4.67 -27.27
CA ARG A 291 23.32 -5.08 -26.83
C ARG A 291 22.57 -5.64 -28.03
N GLN A 292 22.62 -6.95 -28.20
CA GLN A 292 22.02 -7.64 -29.38
C GLN A 292 20.90 -8.62 -29.01
N ARG A 293 20.69 -8.87 -27.71
CA ARG A 293 19.66 -9.79 -27.24
C ARG A 293 18.28 -9.14 -27.35
N VAL A 294 17.31 -9.88 -27.90
CA VAL A 294 15.90 -9.46 -27.89
C VAL A 294 15.24 -9.94 -26.59
N LEU A 295 14.70 -9.00 -25.81
CA LEU A 295 14.02 -9.28 -24.55
C LEU A 295 12.52 -9.02 -24.68
N THR A 296 11.74 -9.79 -23.91
CA THR A 296 10.35 -9.43 -23.64
C THR A 296 10.28 -8.33 -22.58
N ARG A 297 9.15 -7.61 -22.50
CA ARG A 297 8.90 -6.60 -21.46
C ARG A 297 9.10 -7.15 -20.05
N ALA A 298 8.60 -8.36 -19.79
CA ALA A 298 8.73 -9.02 -18.50
C ALA A 298 10.19 -9.34 -18.16
N GLN A 299 11.01 -9.73 -19.15
CA GLN A 299 12.42 -10.03 -18.95
C GLN A 299 13.24 -8.76 -18.65
N LEU A 300 13.05 -7.69 -19.43
CA LEU A 300 13.70 -6.41 -19.16
C LEU A 300 13.30 -5.88 -17.77
N PHE A 301 12.01 -5.97 -17.43
CA PHE A 301 11.51 -5.58 -16.11
C PHE A 301 12.12 -6.43 -15.00
N ALA A 302 12.17 -7.75 -15.15
CA ALA A 302 12.77 -8.64 -14.15
C ALA A 302 14.24 -8.28 -13.88
N GLY A 303 15.03 -8.04 -14.92
CA GLY A 303 16.42 -7.59 -14.77
C GLY A 303 16.53 -6.25 -14.05
N ALA A 304 15.81 -5.23 -14.52
CA ALA A 304 15.95 -3.86 -14.02
C ALA A 304 15.28 -3.58 -12.67
N MET A 305 14.20 -4.30 -12.34
CA MET A 305 13.35 -4.02 -11.18
C MET A 305 13.42 -5.09 -10.09
N ILE A 306 13.69 -6.35 -10.43
CA ILE A 306 13.69 -7.45 -9.45
C ILE A 306 15.11 -7.86 -9.09
N LEU A 307 15.96 -8.13 -10.09
CA LEU A 307 17.28 -8.72 -9.87
C LEU A 307 18.36 -7.69 -9.51
N TYR A 308 18.32 -6.51 -10.14
CA TYR A 308 19.38 -5.52 -10.03
C TYR A 308 19.32 -4.66 -8.75
N PRO A 309 18.17 -4.08 -8.34
CA PRO A 309 18.14 -3.16 -7.20
C PRO A 309 18.22 -3.86 -5.83
N LYS A 310 18.70 -3.12 -4.82
CA LYS A 310 18.56 -3.46 -3.40
C LYS A 310 17.36 -2.71 -2.83
N TRP A 311 16.24 -3.40 -2.65
CA TRP A 311 15.00 -2.85 -2.11
C TRP A 311 14.98 -2.86 -0.59
N TYR A 312 14.30 -1.88 0.01
CA TYR A 312 14.26 -1.69 1.45
C TYR A 312 12.84 -1.43 1.95
N ASP A 313 12.48 -2.15 3.01
CA ASP A 313 11.21 -1.97 3.69
C ASP A 313 11.37 -1.02 4.90
N PRO A 314 10.80 0.20 4.84
CA PRO A 314 10.87 1.14 5.95
C PRO A 314 10.06 0.73 7.18
N HIS A 315 9.15 -0.24 7.07
CA HIS A 315 8.37 -0.74 8.20
C HIS A 315 9.13 -1.82 8.97
N ARG A 316 9.84 -2.72 8.27
CA ARG A 316 10.56 -3.85 8.88
C ARG A 316 12.06 -3.59 9.10
N ASP A 317 12.60 -2.49 8.56
CA ASP A 317 14.03 -2.15 8.60
C ASP A 317 14.93 -3.30 8.09
N CYS A 318 14.57 -3.84 6.93
CA CYS A 318 15.29 -4.92 6.28
C CYS A 318 15.32 -4.75 4.75
N LEU A 319 16.24 -5.46 4.08
CA LEU A 319 16.11 -5.64 2.64
C LEU A 319 14.87 -6.49 2.34
N CYS A 320 14.24 -6.25 1.20
CA CYS A 320 13.00 -6.92 0.83
C CYS A 320 12.89 -7.16 -0.67
N ASP A 321 11.79 -7.79 -1.08
CA ASP A 321 11.41 -7.93 -2.48
C ASP A 321 10.75 -6.66 -3.03
N LEU A 322 10.74 -6.52 -4.35
CA LEU A 322 10.09 -5.43 -5.07
C LEU A 322 8.62 -5.27 -4.69
N GLU A 323 7.88 -6.38 -4.58
CA GLU A 323 6.46 -6.38 -4.24
C GLU A 323 6.18 -5.70 -2.89
N THR A 324 7.05 -5.91 -1.90
CA THR A 324 6.95 -5.23 -0.59
C THR A 324 7.10 -3.72 -0.73
N VAL A 325 8.04 -3.26 -1.57
CA VAL A 325 8.22 -1.83 -1.85
C VAL A 325 7.04 -1.24 -2.60
N ILE A 326 6.51 -1.94 -3.60
CA ILE A 326 5.33 -1.51 -4.36
C ILE A 326 4.14 -1.29 -3.43
N GLU A 327 3.87 -2.22 -2.51
CA GLU A 327 2.73 -2.09 -1.59
C GLU A 327 2.93 -1.00 -0.54
N ALA A 328 4.15 -0.85 0.00
CA ALA A 328 4.47 0.24 0.91
C ALA A 328 4.32 1.61 0.23
N MET A 329 4.83 1.74 -1.00
CA MET A 329 4.75 2.96 -1.78
C MET A 329 3.30 3.27 -2.23
N ALA A 330 2.52 2.25 -2.59
CA ALA A 330 1.11 2.41 -2.93
C ALA A 330 0.28 2.90 -1.73
N ALA A 331 0.51 2.36 -0.54
CA ALA A 331 -0.16 2.81 0.69
C ALA A 331 0.16 4.28 1.00
N GLN A 332 1.44 4.67 0.92
CA GLN A 332 1.87 6.06 1.15
C GLN A 332 1.32 7.01 0.09
N THR A 333 1.31 6.59 -1.17
CA THR A 333 0.80 7.38 -2.31
C THR A 333 -0.70 7.61 -2.19
N ARG A 334 -1.47 6.56 -1.86
CA ARG A 334 -2.91 6.69 -1.60
C ARG A 334 -3.18 7.67 -0.45
N ALA A 335 -2.48 7.52 0.67
CA ALA A 335 -2.64 8.43 1.81
C ALA A 335 -2.32 9.88 1.44
N TRP A 336 -1.24 10.13 0.71
CA TRP A 336 -0.94 11.48 0.24
C TRP A 336 -2.01 12.05 -0.69
N ARG A 337 -2.45 11.28 -1.70
CA ARG A 337 -3.48 11.72 -2.66
C ARG A 337 -4.78 12.10 -1.98
N GLU A 338 -5.22 11.31 -1.01
CA GLU A 338 -6.46 11.56 -0.27
C GLU A 338 -6.32 12.71 0.75
N ASP A 339 -5.15 12.86 1.40
CA ASP A 339 -5.03 13.70 2.60
C ASP A 339 -4.36 15.06 2.39
N HIS A 340 -3.62 15.26 1.29
CA HIS A 340 -2.78 16.46 1.12
C HIS A 340 -3.55 17.78 1.12
N ARG A 341 -4.85 17.77 0.79
CA ARG A 341 -5.74 18.94 0.84
C ARG A 341 -6.26 19.24 2.26
N GLY A 342 -6.04 18.32 3.21
CA GLY A 342 -6.57 18.35 4.56
C GLY A 342 -8.03 17.93 4.63
N TRP A 343 -8.50 17.68 5.85
CA TRP A 343 -9.82 17.14 6.11
C TRP A 343 -10.59 17.98 7.13
N VAL A 344 -11.91 18.06 6.94
CA VAL A 344 -12.85 18.50 8.00
C VAL A 344 -13.65 17.31 8.48
N ALA A 345 -13.54 16.99 9.76
CA ALA A 345 -14.18 15.82 10.35
C ALA A 345 -15.34 16.21 11.29
N SER A 346 -16.51 15.65 11.04
CA SER A 346 -17.73 15.81 11.83
C SER A 346 -18.00 14.58 12.70
N ASP A 347 -18.60 14.80 13.87
CA ASP A 347 -19.05 13.74 14.79
C ASP A 347 -17.97 12.74 15.26
N MET A 348 -16.72 13.19 15.27
CA MET A 348 -15.59 12.43 15.79
C MET A 348 -15.48 12.60 17.30
N ARG A 349 -15.60 11.49 18.04
CA ARG A 349 -15.36 11.45 19.50
C ARG A 349 -13.98 12.04 19.82
N LEU A 350 -13.89 12.82 20.90
CA LEU A 350 -12.67 13.56 21.26
C LEU A 350 -11.41 12.67 21.33
N TRP A 351 -11.51 11.48 21.91
CA TRP A 351 -10.39 10.53 22.01
C TRP A 351 -9.92 9.99 20.65
N LYS A 352 -10.78 9.97 19.63
CA LYS A 352 -10.43 9.54 18.26
C LYS A 352 -9.66 10.62 17.50
N ARG A 353 -9.69 11.88 17.95
CA ARG A 353 -9.09 13.00 17.21
C ARG A 353 -7.57 12.90 17.07
N GLN A 354 -6.87 12.47 18.11
CA GLN A 354 -5.41 12.29 18.03
C GLN A 354 -5.03 11.12 17.09
N PRO A 355 -5.64 9.92 17.17
CA PRO A 355 -5.45 8.88 16.16
C PRO A 355 -5.78 9.35 14.74
N LEU A 356 -6.91 10.04 14.53
CA LEU A 356 -7.29 10.56 13.21
C LEU A 356 -6.27 11.56 12.66
N GLN A 357 -5.70 12.41 13.52
CA GLN A 357 -4.62 13.33 13.14
C GLN A 357 -3.36 12.58 12.67
N ARG A 358 -3.08 11.39 13.22
CA ARG A 358 -1.95 10.56 12.74
C ARG A 358 -2.27 9.89 11.40
N PHE A 359 -3.50 9.42 11.21
CA PHE A 359 -3.93 8.76 9.98
C PHE A 359 -4.03 9.71 8.78
N PHE A 360 -4.65 10.87 8.99
CA PHE A 360 -5.08 11.77 7.92
C PHE A 360 -4.42 13.15 7.98
N GLY A 361 -3.70 13.45 9.06
CA GLY A 361 -3.16 14.79 9.32
C GLY A 361 -1.67 14.97 9.03
N CYS A 362 -1.04 13.99 8.37
CA CYS A 362 0.41 13.98 8.09
C CYS A 362 0.83 15.10 7.14
N TRP A 363 0.00 15.42 6.14
CA TRP A 363 0.32 16.37 5.07
C TRP A 363 -0.38 17.71 5.26
N SER A 364 -1.61 17.69 5.75
CA SER A 364 -2.40 18.86 6.10
C SER A 364 -3.28 18.51 7.31
N PRO A 365 -3.40 19.38 8.32
CA PRO A 365 -4.10 19.02 9.56
C PRO A 365 -5.58 18.68 9.36
N VAL A 366 -6.08 17.73 10.16
CA VAL A 366 -7.51 17.44 10.27
C VAL A 366 -8.12 18.50 11.20
N THR A 367 -9.13 19.22 10.71
CA THR A 367 -9.93 20.13 11.53
C THR A 367 -11.27 19.50 11.87
N TYR A 368 -11.92 19.96 12.94
CA TYR A 368 -13.16 19.36 13.44
C TYR A 368 -14.28 20.37 13.45
N GLN A 369 -15.39 20.05 12.79
CA GLN A 369 -16.59 20.88 12.74
C GLN A 369 -17.81 19.97 12.68
N ASN A 370 -18.71 20.11 13.66
CA ASN A 370 -19.90 19.25 13.76
C ASN A 370 -21.11 19.83 13.03
N ASP A 371 -21.18 21.14 12.80
CA ASP A 371 -22.23 21.70 11.95
C ASP A 371 -21.94 21.36 10.48
N PRO A 372 -22.80 20.57 9.79
CA PRO A 372 -22.51 20.13 8.42
C PRO A 372 -22.42 21.29 7.43
N LYS A 373 -23.19 22.37 7.65
CA LYS A 373 -23.14 23.56 6.78
C LYS A 373 -21.79 24.26 6.90
N ALA A 374 -21.33 24.52 8.12
CA ALA A 374 -20.01 25.11 8.36
C ALA A 374 -18.87 24.20 7.88
N ALA A 375 -18.99 22.87 8.06
CA ALA A 375 -17.99 21.94 7.58
C ALA A 375 -17.85 21.98 6.05
N ARG A 376 -18.98 21.96 5.33
CA ARG A 376 -19.02 22.07 3.87
C ARG A 376 -18.52 23.42 3.36
N ALA A 377 -18.84 24.51 4.07
CA ALA A 377 -18.43 25.87 3.70
C ALA A 377 -16.91 26.07 3.70
N THR A 378 -16.14 25.18 4.32
CA THR A 378 -14.66 25.24 4.29
C THR A 378 -14.04 24.95 2.92
N GLY A 379 -14.78 24.33 1.99
CA GLY A 379 -14.27 23.92 0.66
C GLY A 379 -13.24 22.79 0.69
N LYS A 380 -12.93 22.23 1.86
CA LYS A 380 -12.04 21.07 2.01
C LYS A 380 -12.82 19.77 1.82
N PRO A 381 -12.12 18.67 1.47
CA PRO A 381 -12.64 17.32 1.69
C PRO A 381 -13.14 17.18 3.14
N TRP A 382 -14.26 16.49 3.31
CA TRP A 382 -14.92 16.36 4.60
C TRP A 382 -15.40 14.93 4.84
N MET A 383 -15.43 14.55 6.12
CA MET A 383 -15.75 13.20 6.57
C MET A 383 -16.63 13.23 7.81
N VAL A 384 -17.39 12.17 8.02
CA VAL A 384 -18.26 11.97 9.19
C VAL A 384 -18.10 10.55 9.71
N TRP A 385 -18.20 10.36 11.02
CA TRP A 385 -18.28 9.00 11.56
C TRP A 385 -19.55 8.32 11.04
N ALA A 386 -19.42 7.14 10.40
CA ALA A 386 -20.47 6.56 9.56
C ALA A 386 -21.82 6.43 10.27
N SER A 387 -21.83 5.97 11.53
CA SER A 387 -23.05 5.79 12.33
C SER A 387 -23.75 7.10 12.73
N LYS A 388 -23.15 8.27 12.42
CA LYS A 388 -23.69 9.61 12.70
C LYS A 388 -24.04 10.37 11.42
N ALA A 389 -23.74 9.80 10.26
CA ALA A 389 -24.08 10.40 8.98
C ALA A 389 -25.60 10.58 8.84
N THR A 390 -26.00 11.72 8.30
CA THR A 390 -27.39 12.09 7.99
C THR A 390 -27.44 12.68 6.58
N GLN A 391 -28.63 12.99 6.06
CA GLN A 391 -28.77 13.65 4.77
C GLN A 391 -28.03 15.01 4.70
N ALA A 392 -27.84 15.69 5.84
CA ALA A 392 -27.08 16.93 5.92
C ALA A 392 -25.58 16.75 5.59
N HIS A 393 -25.08 15.50 5.62
CA HIS A 393 -23.71 15.13 5.31
C HIS A 393 -23.53 14.66 3.85
N ALA A 394 -24.44 15.01 2.95
CA ALA A 394 -24.36 14.60 1.54
C ALA A 394 -23.02 15.02 0.89
N GLY A 395 -22.25 14.04 0.41
CA GLY A 395 -20.92 14.24 -0.17
C GLY A 395 -19.76 14.16 0.82
N ALA A 396 -20.01 13.87 2.11
CA ALA A 396 -18.96 13.53 3.07
C ALA A 396 -18.57 12.05 2.98
N LEU A 397 -17.28 11.75 3.18
CA LEU A 397 -16.84 10.36 3.37
C LEU A 397 -17.35 9.81 4.69
N ARG A 398 -17.84 8.56 4.69
CA ARG A 398 -18.22 7.84 5.90
C ARG A 398 -17.02 7.06 6.42
N VAL A 399 -16.59 7.38 7.63
CA VAL A 399 -15.44 6.75 8.28
C VAL A 399 -15.90 5.77 9.35
N GLU A 400 -15.30 4.59 9.36
CA GLU A 400 -15.57 3.53 10.34
C GLU A 400 -14.28 2.75 10.65
N ASP A 401 -14.28 1.98 11.73
CA ASP A 401 -13.18 1.08 12.03
C ASP A 401 -13.05 -0.01 10.94
N GLY A 402 -11.83 -0.31 10.52
CA GLY A 402 -11.57 -1.42 9.61
C GLY A 402 -11.67 -2.79 10.27
N PHE A 403 -11.56 -3.85 9.48
CA PHE A 403 -11.79 -5.23 9.92
C PHE A 403 -10.61 -5.82 10.73
N LEU A 404 -9.39 -5.31 10.54
CA LEU A 404 -8.20 -5.69 11.32
C LEU A 404 -7.76 -4.50 12.20
N ARG A 405 -8.41 -4.38 13.36
CA ARG A 405 -8.42 -3.11 14.10
C ARG A 405 -7.32 -3.00 15.15
N SER A 406 -7.24 -3.93 16.09
CA SER A 406 -6.40 -3.79 17.29
C SER A 406 -6.20 -5.09 18.07
N ARG A 407 -5.23 -5.12 19.01
CA ARG A 407 -5.21 -6.06 20.15
C ARG A 407 -5.94 -5.43 21.34
N GLY A 408 -7.19 -5.82 21.55
CA GLY A 408 -8.12 -5.26 22.54
C GLY A 408 -9.36 -4.62 21.91
N LEU A 409 -10.38 -4.41 22.74
CA LEU A 409 -11.67 -3.83 22.33
C LEU A 409 -11.56 -2.32 22.08
N GLY A 410 -12.48 -1.78 21.27
CA GLY A 410 -12.60 -0.32 21.11
C GLY A 410 -13.02 0.43 22.38
N ALA A 411 -13.72 -0.27 23.28
CA ALA A 411 -14.08 0.23 24.62
C ALA A 411 -12.84 0.55 25.48
N ASP A 412 -11.70 -0.10 25.18
CA ASP A 412 -10.42 0.15 25.86
C ASP A 412 -9.64 1.37 25.32
N LEU A 413 -10.21 2.10 24.35
CA LEU A 413 -9.59 3.27 23.71
C LEU A 413 -8.24 2.96 23.06
N VAL A 414 -8.09 1.75 22.52
CA VAL A 414 -6.92 1.37 21.71
C VAL A 414 -7.02 2.08 20.35
N PRO A 415 -5.98 2.81 19.92
CA PRO A 415 -5.97 3.43 18.59
C PRO A 415 -6.15 2.36 17.49
N PRO A 416 -7.01 2.62 16.48
CA PRO A 416 -7.19 1.70 15.37
C PRO A 416 -5.89 1.61 14.54
N LEU A 417 -5.58 0.42 14.04
CA LEU A 417 -4.53 0.21 13.03
C LEU A 417 -5.08 0.28 11.60
N SER A 418 -6.41 0.23 11.46
CA SER A 418 -7.11 0.32 10.18
C SER A 418 -8.39 1.16 10.29
N LEU A 419 -8.64 1.99 9.29
CA LEU A 419 -9.89 2.74 9.11
C LEU A 419 -10.41 2.53 7.69
N VAL A 420 -11.73 2.48 7.52
CA VAL A 420 -12.37 2.50 6.20
C VAL A 420 -12.92 3.90 5.93
N CYS A 421 -12.86 4.31 4.66
CA CYS A 421 -13.39 5.58 4.17
C CYS A 421 -14.28 5.28 2.96
N ASP A 422 -15.58 5.43 3.10
CA ASP A 422 -16.56 5.07 2.07
C ASP A 422 -17.25 6.33 1.52
N ASP A 423 -17.12 6.53 0.21
CA ASP A 423 -17.65 7.68 -0.52
C ASP A 423 -19.07 7.47 -1.07
N LEU A 424 -19.61 6.26 -0.97
CA LEU A 424 -20.94 5.92 -1.49
C LEU A 424 -21.93 5.69 -0.34
N GLY A 425 -21.59 4.77 0.56
CA GLY A 425 -22.43 4.27 1.63
C GLY A 425 -21.59 3.83 2.81
N ILE A 426 -21.88 2.68 3.39
CA ILE A 426 -21.00 2.03 4.37
C ILE A 426 -21.27 0.52 4.36
N TYR A 427 -20.24 -0.30 4.57
CA TYR A 427 -20.29 -1.76 4.38
C TYR A 427 -21.41 -2.47 5.15
N TYR A 428 -21.78 -1.99 6.34
CA TYR A 428 -22.77 -2.65 7.19
C TYR A 428 -24.21 -2.28 6.85
N ASP A 429 -24.44 -1.29 5.97
CA ASP A 429 -25.77 -0.80 5.62
C ASP A 429 -26.17 -1.30 4.22
N PRO A 430 -26.94 -2.39 4.10
CA PRO A 430 -27.35 -2.96 2.81
C PRO A 430 -28.46 -2.17 2.10
N ARG A 431 -29.03 -1.11 2.70
CA ARG A 431 -30.13 -0.35 2.09
C ARG A 431 -29.66 0.50 0.91
N SER A 432 -28.37 0.84 0.87
CA SER A 432 -27.74 1.62 -0.20
C SER A 432 -26.42 0.97 -0.67
N PRO A 433 -25.98 1.22 -1.91
CA PRO A 433 -24.68 0.77 -2.38
C PRO A 433 -23.52 1.27 -1.50
N SER A 434 -22.47 0.47 -1.35
CA SER A 434 -21.22 0.88 -0.68
C SER A 434 -20.01 0.74 -1.60
N ARG A 435 -18.92 1.45 -1.28
CA ARG A 435 -17.64 1.29 -1.99
C ARG A 435 -17.13 -0.15 -1.87
N LEU A 436 -17.34 -0.81 -0.73
CA LEU A 436 -16.94 -2.21 -0.54
C LEU A 436 -17.68 -3.15 -1.49
N GLU A 437 -18.98 -2.98 -1.72
CA GLU A 437 -19.74 -3.82 -2.67
C GLU A 437 -19.18 -3.72 -4.10
N GLN A 438 -18.78 -2.51 -4.52
CA GLN A 438 -18.15 -2.30 -5.83
C GLN A 438 -16.77 -2.97 -5.90
N LEU A 439 -15.98 -2.90 -4.82
CA LEU A 439 -14.69 -3.58 -4.73
C LEU A 439 -14.85 -5.11 -4.74
N ILE A 440 -15.83 -5.67 -4.03
CA ILE A 440 -16.11 -7.11 -4.07
C ILE A 440 -16.48 -7.54 -5.49
N THR A 441 -17.34 -6.76 -6.16
CA THR A 441 -17.73 -7.02 -7.55
C THR A 441 -16.52 -6.98 -8.49
N SER A 442 -15.62 -6.00 -8.33
CA SER A 442 -14.42 -5.90 -9.17
C SER A 442 -13.42 -7.03 -8.92
N ARG A 443 -13.40 -7.60 -7.71
CA ARG A 443 -12.59 -8.77 -7.32
C ARG A 443 -13.26 -10.12 -7.60
N SER A 444 -14.38 -10.15 -8.33
CA SER A 444 -14.89 -11.40 -8.94
C SER A 444 -13.92 -11.98 -9.98
N LYS A 445 -13.12 -11.11 -10.62
CA LYS A 445 -12.06 -11.49 -11.57
C LYS A 445 -10.71 -11.07 -11.03
N MET A 446 -10.03 -12.02 -10.38
CA MET A 446 -8.74 -11.79 -9.76
C MET A 446 -7.60 -12.08 -10.73
N ARG A 447 -6.57 -11.22 -10.73
CA ARG A 447 -5.30 -11.55 -11.35
C ARG A 447 -4.51 -12.56 -10.50
N PRO A 448 -3.61 -13.36 -11.08
CA PRO A 448 -2.81 -14.33 -10.32
C PRO A 448 -1.98 -13.72 -9.17
N ASP A 449 -1.43 -12.52 -9.33
CA ASP A 449 -0.71 -11.79 -8.27
C ASP A 449 -1.62 -11.46 -7.09
N GLN A 450 -2.84 -11.01 -7.37
CA GLN A 450 -3.85 -10.66 -6.37
C GLN A 450 -4.33 -11.89 -5.61
N SER A 451 -4.64 -12.99 -6.32
CA SER A 451 -5.06 -14.25 -5.69
C SER A 451 -3.98 -14.79 -4.78
N ARG A 452 -2.71 -14.81 -5.22
CA ARG A 452 -1.59 -15.27 -4.39
C ARG A 452 -1.39 -14.40 -3.15
N ARG A 453 -1.50 -13.07 -3.29
CA ARG A 453 -1.41 -12.15 -2.14
C ARG A 453 -2.53 -12.40 -1.14
N ALA A 454 -3.77 -12.49 -1.60
CA ALA A 454 -4.92 -12.74 -0.75
C ALA A 454 -4.83 -14.10 -0.04
N ALA A 455 -4.46 -15.17 -0.75
CA ALA A 455 -4.26 -16.49 -0.15
C ALA A 455 -3.17 -16.49 0.94
N ARG A 456 -2.03 -15.81 0.70
CA ARG A 456 -0.97 -15.62 1.70
C ARG A 456 -1.46 -14.83 2.92
N LEU A 457 -2.26 -13.80 2.71
CA LEU A 457 -2.85 -13.01 3.79
C LEU A 457 -3.82 -13.84 4.64
N ILE A 458 -4.72 -14.61 3.99
CA ILE A 458 -5.63 -15.53 4.67
C ILE A 458 -4.85 -16.55 5.51
N ALA A 459 -3.82 -17.16 4.92
CA ALA A 459 -2.96 -18.11 5.64
C ALA A 459 -2.27 -17.45 6.85
N ALA A 460 -1.74 -16.22 6.70
CA ALA A 460 -1.11 -15.49 7.79
C ALA A 460 -2.10 -15.18 8.93
N LEU A 461 -3.32 -14.76 8.61
CA LEU A 461 -4.39 -14.51 9.59
C LEU A 461 -4.78 -15.77 10.36
N ARG A 462 -4.92 -16.91 9.64
CA ARG A 462 -5.24 -18.21 10.24
C ARG A 462 -4.13 -18.68 11.18
N ASN A 463 -2.89 -18.69 10.70
CA ASN A 463 -1.73 -19.17 11.46
C ASN A 463 -1.47 -18.34 12.72
N ALA A 464 -1.72 -17.03 12.66
CA ALA A 464 -1.56 -16.15 13.81
C ALA A 464 -2.81 -16.08 14.72
N GLY A 465 -3.89 -16.80 14.41
CA GLY A 465 -5.13 -16.79 15.18
C GLY A 465 -5.81 -15.42 15.25
N LEU A 466 -5.59 -14.54 14.25
CA LEU A 466 -6.00 -13.14 14.33
C LEU A 466 -7.50 -12.94 14.07
N SER A 467 -8.08 -11.97 14.77
CA SER A 467 -9.45 -11.45 14.63
C SER A 467 -9.47 -9.92 14.68
N LYS A 468 -10.64 -9.31 14.54
CA LYS A 468 -10.83 -7.85 14.69
C LYS A 468 -10.24 -7.30 16.00
N TYR A 469 -10.41 -8.05 17.09
CA TYR A 469 -10.02 -7.60 18.44
C TYR A 469 -8.85 -8.37 19.04
N ASN A 470 -8.45 -9.52 18.48
CA ASN A 470 -7.33 -10.36 18.96
C ASN A 470 -7.34 -10.55 20.48
N LEU A 471 -8.54 -10.80 21.02
CA LEU A 471 -8.77 -11.04 22.44
C LEU A 471 -8.33 -12.48 22.70
N GLY A 472 -7.31 -12.67 23.54
CA GLY A 472 -7.01 -14.00 24.04
C GLY A 472 -8.17 -14.51 24.91
N GLY A 473 -8.36 -15.82 24.94
CA GLY A 473 -9.31 -16.52 25.81
C GLY A 473 -8.81 -17.93 26.09
N GLY A 474 -9.04 -18.42 27.31
CA GLY A 474 -8.57 -19.72 27.81
C GLY A 474 -9.73 -20.63 28.21
N GLY A 475 -10.83 -20.59 27.45
CA GLY A 475 -11.96 -21.49 27.68
C GLY A 475 -11.57 -22.95 27.45
N ASP A 476 -12.13 -23.85 28.24
CA ASP A 476 -11.99 -25.30 28.05
C ASP A 476 -12.77 -25.71 26.79
N LEU A 477 -12.06 -25.86 25.67
CA LEU A 477 -12.60 -26.31 24.39
C LEU A 477 -12.60 -27.84 24.27
N ASP A 478 -11.93 -28.54 25.17
CA ASP A 478 -11.81 -30.00 25.15
C ASP A 478 -13.10 -30.66 25.66
N ALA A 479 -13.88 -29.96 26.50
CA ALA A 479 -15.15 -30.42 27.05
C ALA A 479 -16.40 -30.10 26.18
N LEU A 480 -16.24 -29.74 24.90
CA LEU A 480 -17.38 -29.41 24.02
C LEU A 480 -18.22 -30.66 23.70
N PRO A 481 -19.57 -30.61 23.78
CA PRO A 481 -20.43 -31.76 23.51
C PRO A 481 -20.17 -32.36 22.12
N ALA A 482 -20.19 -33.69 22.02
CA ALA A 482 -20.01 -34.37 20.74
C ALA A 482 -21.23 -34.22 19.82
N GLY A 483 -21.03 -34.27 18.51
CA GLY A 483 -22.08 -34.14 17.50
C GLY A 483 -21.79 -33.02 16.50
N ARG A 484 -22.75 -32.74 15.62
CA ARG A 484 -22.68 -31.59 14.70
C ARG A 484 -22.83 -30.30 15.49
N ARG A 485 -21.81 -29.43 15.45
CA ARG A 485 -21.73 -28.23 16.28
C ARG A 485 -21.99 -26.98 15.48
N ILE A 486 -22.91 -26.15 15.98
CA ILE A 486 -23.29 -24.87 15.40
C ILE A 486 -22.93 -23.75 16.39
N LEU A 487 -22.10 -22.80 15.94
CA LEU A 487 -21.79 -21.61 16.72
C LEU A 487 -22.78 -20.49 16.41
N VAL A 488 -23.40 -19.95 17.46
CA VAL A 488 -24.26 -18.77 17.38
C VAL A 488 -23.60 -17.63 18.16
N PRO A 489 -22.96 -16.65 17.49
CA PRO A 489 -22.41 -15.49 18.16
C PRO A 489 -23.51 -14.50 18.53
N GLY A 490 -23.60 -14.19 19.82
CA GLY A 490 -24.35 -13.05 20.33
C GLY A 490 -23.80 -11.75 19.76
N GLN A 491 -24.70 -10.81 19.52
CA GLN A 491 -24.45 -9.51 18.92
C GLN A 491 -25.06 -8.41 19.78
N VAL A 492 -24.61 -7.17 19.57
CA VAL A 492 -25.18 -5.99 20.21
C VAL A 492 -26.43 -5.58 19.43
N GLU A 493 -27.61 -5.74 20.01
CA GLU A 493 -28.88 -5.57 19.29
C GLU A 493 -29.14 -4.13 18.81
N ASP A 494 -28.55 -3.12 19.47
CA ASP A 494 -28.62 -1.72 19.05
C ASP A 494 -27.50 -1.30 18.08
N ASP A 495 -26.67 -2.24 17.62
CA ASP A 495 -25.61 -1.97 16.66
C ASP A 495 -26.17 -1.45 15.32
N ALA A 496 -25.38 -0.62 14.64
CA ALA A 496 -25.79 -0.06 13.36
C ALA A 496 -25.96 -1.14 12.28
N SER A 497 -25.16 -2.21 12.33
CA SER A 497 -25.25 -3.33 11.39
C SER A 497 -26.54 -4.14 11.55
N ILE A 498 -27.01 -4.35 12.79
CA ILE A 498 -28.29 -5.02 13.07
C ILE A 498 -29.44 -4.13 12.57
N ARG A 499 -29.50 -2.89 13.04
CA ARG A 499 -30.59 -1.97 12.68
C ARG A 499 -30.73 -1.70 11.19
N ALA A 500 -29.63 -1.77 10.43
CA ALA A 500 -29.64 -1.54 8.99
C ALA A 500 -29.74 -2.83 8.17
N GLY A 501 -29.24 -3.95 8.70
CA GLY A 501 -29.01 -5.17 7.94
C GLY A 501 -29.81 -6.38 8.41
N THR A 502 -30.80 -6.22 9.27
CA THR A 502 -31.71 -7.30 9.67
C THR A 502 -33.17 -6.86 9.58
N ASP A 503 -34.04 -7.81 9.26
CA ASP A 503 -35.50 -7.62 9.26
C ASP A 503 -36.16 -8.56 10.28
N ALA A 504 -36.58 -9.75 9.84
CA ALA A 504 -37.36 -10.70 10.65
C ALA A 504 -36.60 -11.26 11.86
N VAL A 505 -35.29 -11.47 11.74
CA VAL A 505 -34.41 -11.95 12.82
C VAL A 505 -33.43 -10.83 13.17
N SER A 506 -33.76 -10.08 14.22
CA SER A 506 -33.04 -8.87 14.65
C SER A 506 -32.62 -8.89 16.14
N THR A 507 -32.86 -9.99 16.85
CA THR A 507 -32.47 -10.18 18.26
C THR A 507 -31.67 -11.46 18.44
N ASN A 508 -30.85 -11.54 19.49
CA ASN A 508 -30.06 -12.74 19.79
C ASN A 508 -30.97 -13.95 20.11
N LEU A 509 -32.11 -13.70 20.75
CA LEU A 509 -33.10 -14.75 21.04
C LEU A 509 -33.70 -15.31 19.74
N ALA A 510 -34.12 -14.45 18.82
CA ALA A 510 -34.67 -14.88 17.53
C ALA A 510 -33.64 -15.64 16.70
N LEU A 511 -32.36 -15.24 16.76
CA LEU A 511 -31.27 -15.94 16.11
C LEU A 511 -31.09 -17.37 16.67
N LEU A 512 -31.08 -17.54 18.00
CA LEU A 512 -31.00 -18.86 18.63
C LEU A 512 -32.24 -19.72 18.33
N GLN A 513 -33.43 -19.14 18.36
CA GLN A 513 -34.66 -19.83 18.00
C GLN A 513 -34.64 -20.33 16.56
N ALA A 514 -34.18 -19.50 15.63
CA ALA A 514 -34.05 -19.88 14.22
C ALA A 514 -33.02 -21.00 14.02
N ALA A 515 -31.88 -20.93 14.71
CA ALA A 515 -30.86 -21.99 14.68
C ALA A 515 -31.39 -23.32 15.23
N ARG A 516 -32.05 -23.31 16.40
CA ARG A 516 -32.64 -24.52 17.00
C ARG A 516 -33.78 -25.09 16.16
N ALA A 517 -34.64 -24.25 15.60
CA ALA A 517 -35.73 -24.70 14.75
C ALA A 517 -35.23 -25.37 13.46
N ALA A 518 -34.15 -24.84 12.86
CA ALA A 518 -33.56 -25.43 11.67
C ALA A 518 -32.72 -26.69 11.97
N HIS A 519 -32.18 -26.79 13.18
CA HIS A 519 -31.32 -27.90 13.61
C HIS A 519 -31.70 -28.42 15.01
N PRO A 520 -32.81 -29.17 15.14
CA PRO A 520 -33.30 -29.66 16.43
C PRO A 520 -32.28 -30.53 17.18
N ASP A 521 -31.52 -31.36 16.46
CA ASP A 521 -30.60 -32.35 17.04
C ASP A 521 -29.12 -31.91 17.06
N ALA A 522 -28.80 -30.71 16.54
CA ALA A 522 -27.43 -30.21 16.54
C ALA A 522 -27.03 -29.69 17.92
N VAL A 523 -25.74 -29.71 18.20
CA VAL A 523 -25.14 -29.06 19.37
C VAL A 523 -25.00 -27.57 19.09
N ILE A 524 -25.84 -26.75 19.71
CA ILE A 524 -25.81 -25.29 19.60
C ILE A 524 -24.93 -24.71 20.71
N LEU A 525 -23.84 -24.08 20.29
CA LEU A 525 -22.91 -23.34 21.14
C LEU A 525 -23.25 -21.85 21.03
N TYR A 526 -23.77 -21.25 22.09
CA TYR A 526 -24.03 -19.83 22.14
C TYR A 526 -22.83 -19.10 22.75
N LYS A 527 -22.28 -18.12 22.04
CA LYS A 527 -21.24 -17.25 22.57
C LYS A 527 -21.78 -15.82 22.72
N PRO A 528 -22.06 -15.34 23.94
CA PRO A 528 -22.45 -13.96 24.18
C PRO A 528 -21.41 -12.96 23.66
N HIS A 529 -21.86 -11.78 23.23
CA HIS A 529 -20.96 -10.69 22.86
C HIS A 529 -20.27 -10.14 24.14
N PRO A 530 -18.94 -9.89 24.15
CA PRO A 530 -18.24 -9.42 25.35
C PRO A 530 -18.85 -8.16 25.99
N ASP A 531 -19.23 -7.16 25.19
CA ASP A 531 -19.89 -5.95 25.72
C ASP A 531 -21.28 -6.21 26.31
N VAL A 532 -21.98 -7.25 25.86
CA VAL A 532 -23.31 -7.63 26.40
C VAL A 532 -23.12 -8.40 27.70
N ASP A 533 -22.17 -9.34 27.71
CA ASP A 533 -21.79 -10.14 28.87
C ASP A 533 -21.27 -9.26 30.02
N ALA A 534 -20.50 -8.22 29.69
CA ALA A 534 -20.05 -7.19 30.65
C ALA A 534 -21.15 -6.18 31.06
N GLY A 535 -22.39 -6.32 30.58
CA GLY A 535 -23.52 -5.44 30.91
C GLY A 535 -23.43 -4.03 30.32
N LEU A 536 -22.56 -3.80 29.33
CA LEU A 536 -22.33 -2.48 28.71
C LEU A 536 -23.35 -2.18 27.59
N ARG A 537 -23.98 -3.22 27.03
CA ARG A 537 -24.84 -3.16 25.84
C ARG A 537 -26.07 -4.07 25.94
N LEU A 538 -27.07 -3.79 25.10
CA LEU A 538 -28.30 -4.59 24.98
C LEU A 538 -28.03 -5.89 24.20
N GLY A 539 -28.77 -6.95 24.55
CA GLY A 539 -28.70 -8.26 23.89
C GLY A 539 -28.51 -9.46 24.82
N ALA A 540 -28.56 -9.27 26.14
CA ALA A 540 -28.52 -10.37 27.10
C ALA A 540 -29.82 -11.17 27.02
N ILE A 541 -29.72 -12.49 26.97
CA ILE A 541 -30.85 -13.40 26.80
C ILE A 541 -30.70 -14.62 27.71
N ASP A 542 -31.81 -15.27 28.01
CA ASP A 542 -31.80 -16.64 28.53
C ASP A 542 -31.67 -17.60 27.34
N ALA A 543 -30.57 -18.35 27.29
CA ALA A 543 -30.29 -19.33 26.24
C ALA A 543 -30.75 -20.75 26.62
N GLY A 544 -31.34 -20.93 27.81
CA GLY A 544 -31.82 -22.21 28.29
C GLY A 544 -32.81 -22.87 27.34
N GLY A 545 -32.62 -24.18 27.07
CA GLY A 545 -33.46 -24.96 26.16
C GLY A 545 -33.25 -24.67 24.66
N LEU A 546 -32.49 -23.62 24.31
CA LEU A 546 -32.13 -23.32 22.92
C LEU A 546 -30.67 -23.65 22.61
N ALA A 547 -29.74 -23.32 23.52
CA ALA A 547 -28.33 -23.65 23.41
C ALA A 547 -27.95 -24.81 24.33
N ASP A 548 -27.10 -25.72 23.83
CA ASP A 548 -26.55 -26.83 24.62
C ASP A 548 -25.41 -26.37 25.53
N ARG A 549 -24.66 -25.33 25.11
CA ARG A 549 -23.63 -24.67 25.92
C ARG A 549 -23.57 -23.18 25.65
N VAL A 550 -23.35 -22.41 26.73
CA VAL A 550 -23.07 -20.98 26.68
C VAL A 550 -21.60 -20.75 27.02
N LEU A 551 -20.89 -20.00 26.17
CA LEU A 551 -19.43 -19.87 26.19
C LEU A 551 -18.99 -18.38 26.28
N PRO A 552 -19.20 -17.71 27.43
CA PRO A 552 -18.88 -16.28 27.57
C PRO A 552 -17.38 -16.00 27.40
N ASP A 553 -16.52 -16.80 28.03
CA ASP A 553 -15.07 -16.58 28.09
C ASP A 553 -14.27 -17.24 26.95
N ALA A 554 -14.93 -17.99 26.06
CA ALA A 554 -14.25 -18.68 24.97
C ALA A 554 -13.73 -17.69 23.92
N ASP A 555 -12.53 -17.96 23.38
CA ASP A 555 -12.03 -17.23 22.21
C ASP A 555 -12.91 -17.61 20.99
N PRO A 556 -13.61 -16.63 20.36
CA PRO A 556 -14.46 -16.92 19.22
C PRO A 556 -13.70 -17.51 18.04
N ILE A 557 -12.40 -17.19 17.87
CA ILE A 557 -11.58 -17.73 16.78
C ILE A 557 -11.17 -19.16 17.05
N ALA A 558 -10.78 -19.48 18.29
CA ALA A 558 -10.45 -20.85 18.66
C ALA A 558 -11.68 -21.76 18.49
N LEU A 559 -12.87 -21.28 18.84
CA LEU A 559 -14.12 -22.02 18.63
C LEU A 559 -14.38 -22.41 17.18
N LEU A 560 -13.96 -21.60 16.21
CA LEU A 560 -14.17 -21.90 14.79
C LEU A 560 -13.48 -23.19 14.33
N ALA A 561 -12.44 -23.64 15.04
CA ALA A 561 -11.78 -24.91 14.75
C ALA A 561 -12.58 -26.15 15.23
N HIS A 562 -13.59 -25.93 16.08
CA HIS A 562 -14.37 -26.99 16.73
C HIS A 562 -15.83 -27.06 16.28
N VAL A 563 -16.25 -26.22 15.33
CA VAL A 563 -17.63 -26.14 14.85
C VAL A 563 -17.73 -26.40 13.35
N ASP A 564 -18.86 -26.97 12.94
CA ASP A 564 -19.13 -27.26 11.53
C ASP A 564 -19.73 -26.05 10.81
N GLU A 565 -20.42 -25.19 11.56
CA GLU A 565 -21.24 -24.13 10.99
C GLU A 565 -21.39 -22.93 11.94
N VAL A 566 -21.47 -21.73 11.39
CA VAL A 566 -21.75 -20.49 12.12
C VAL A 566 -23.06 -19.89 11.64
N TRP A 567 -23.94 -19.57 12.59
CA TRP A 567 -25.24 -18.95 12.34
C TRP A 567 -25.26 -17.53 12.92
N THR A 568 -25.35 -16.53 12.05
CA THR A 568 -25.21 -15.12 12.45
C THR A 568 -26.25 -14.23 11.80
N MET A 569 -26.47 -13.04 12.37
CA MET A 569 -27.24 -11.98 11.71
C MET A 569 -26.30 -11.17 10.82
N THR A 570 -25.46 -10.32 11.43
CA THR A 570 -24.53 -9.43 10.70
C THR A 570 -23.11 -9.42 11.28
N SER A 571 -22.80 -10.29 12.26
CA SER A 571 -21.52 -10.32 12.97
C SER A 571 -20.34 -10.46 12.02
N LEU A 572 -19.26 -9.73 12.29
CA LEU A 572 -18.00 -9.93 11.57
C LEU A 572 -17.45 -11.35 11.74
N LEU A 573 -17.82 -12.06 12.81
CA LEU A 573 -17.37 -13.43 13.03
C LEU A 573 -17.76 -14.36 11.87
N GLY A 574 -18.87 -14.10 11.17
CA GLY A 574 -19.22 -14.84 9.96
C GLY A 574 -18.18 -14.66 8.85
N PHE A 575 -17.67 -13.45 8.63
CA PHE A 575 -16.55 -13.25 7.69
C PHE A 575 -15.28 -13.99 8.15
N GLU A 576 -14.96 -13.93 9.44
CA GLU A 576 -13.79 -14.60 10.02
C GLU A 576 -13.89 -16.15 9.92
N ALA A 577 -15.11 -16.68 9.95
CA ALA A 577 -15.45 -18.08 9.73
C ALA A 577 -15.26 -18.49 8.26
N LEU A 578 -15.71 -17.66 7.31
CA LEU A 578 -15.47 -17.88 5.87
C LEU A 578 -13.96 -17.96 5.56
N LEU A 579 -13.15 -17.05 6.13
CA LEU A 579 -11.70 -17.07 5.94
C LEU A 579 -11.04 -18.36 6.48
N ARG A 580 -11.72 -19.09 7.36
CA ARG A 580 -11.26 -20.35 7.97
C ARG A 580 -11.88 -21.59 7.33
N GLY A 581 -12.75 -21.42 6.33
CA GLY A 581 -13.42 -22.52 5.64
C GLY A 581 -14.58 -23.13 6.43
N VAL A 582 -15.13 -22.41 7.42
CA VAL A 582 -16.32 -22.84 8.17
C VAL A 582 -17.57 -22.40 7.42
N LYS A 583 -18.58 -23.26 7.33
CA LYS A 583 -19.86 -22.91 6.69
C LYS A 583 -20.56 -21.79 7.46
N VAL A 584 -21.14 -20.83 6.76
CA VAL A 584 -21.83 -19.68 7.38
C VAL A 584 -23.24 -19.53 6.86
N VAL A 585 -24.19 -19.40 7.78
CA VAL A 585 -25.60 -19.04 7.53
C VAL A 585 -25.84 -17.63 8.05
N THR A 586 -26.39 -16.76 7.20
CA THR A 586 -26.72 -15.38 7.58
C THR A 586 -28.22 -15.14 7.55
N LEU A 587 -28.78 -14.67 8.68
CA LEU A 587 -30.19 -14.28 8.79
C LEU A 587 -30.40 -12.77 8.63
N GLY A 588 -29.31 -12.01 8.54
CA GLY A 588 -29.29 -10.63 8.04
C GLY A 588 -28.52 -10.53 6.71
N ALA A 589 -28.18 -9.30 6.33
CA ALA A 589 -27.46 -8.97 5.10
C ALA A 589 -26.09 -8.30 5.37
N PRO A 590 -25.15 -8.96 6.09
CA PRO A 590 -23.79 -8.45 6.26
C PRO A 590 -23.08 -8.30 4.92
N PHE A 591 -22.01 -7.50 4.88
CA PHE A 591 -21.31 -7.19 3.63
C PHE A 591 -20.82 -8.41 2.83
N TYR A 592 -20.61 -9.55 3.51
CA TYR A 592 -20.12 -10.80 2.93
C TYR A 592 -21.24 -11.78 2.49
N ALA A 593 -22.51 -11.42 2.70
CA ALA A 593 -23.66 -12.18 2.21
C ALA A 593 -24.05 -11.79 0.77
N GLY A 594 -24.57 -12.75 -0.02
CA GLY A 594 -24.98 -12.53 -1.41
C GLY A 594 -23.94 -12.81 -2.49
N TRP A 595 -22.78 -13.34 -2.14
CA TRP A 595 -21.65 -13.53 -3.07
C TRP A 595 -21.36 -14.99 -3.41
N GLY A 596 -22.25 -15.90 -3.03
CA GLY A 596 -22.10 -17.36 -3.22
C GLY A 596 -21.21 -18.06 -2.18
N LEU A 597 -20.82 -17.35 -1.11
CA LEU A 597 -19.96 -17.89 -0.04
C LEU A 597 -20.72 -18.25 1.25
N THR A 598 -21.98 -17.84 1.36
CA THR A 598 -22.86 -18.02 2.52
C THR A 598 -24.17 -18.69 2.11
N GLU A 599 -24.81 -19.35 3.07
CA GLU A 599 -26.24 -19.67 2.96
C GLU A 599 -27.04 -18.47 3.48
N ASP A 600 -27.60 -17.70 2.56
CA ASP A 600 -28.33 -16.48 2.88
C ASP A 600 -29.80 -16.78 3.17
N ARG A 601 -30.24 -16.58 4.42
CA ARG A 601 -31.65 -16.73 4.85
C ARG A 601 -32.35 -15.39 5.11
N GLY A 602 -31.58 -14.29 5.20
CA GLY A 602 -32.10 -12.93 5.25
C GLY A 602 -32.39 -12.36 3.85
N ASP A 603 -33.01 -11.18 3.79
CA ASP A 603 -33.21 -10.46 2.52
C ASP A 603 -31.89 -9.81 2.06
N ILE A 604 -31.32 -10.33 0.98
CA ILE A 604 -30.05 -9.86 0.43
C ILE A 604 -30.31 -8.91 -0.74
N PRO A 605 -29.66 -7.73 -0.79
CA PRO A 605 -29.82 -6.81 -1.90
C PRO A 605 -29.54 -7.46 -3.26
N ALA A 606 -30.46 -7.30 -4.22
CA ALA A 606 -30.35 -7.90 -5.54
C ALA A 606 -29.10 -7.49 -6.35
N ARG A 607 -28.35 -6.47 -5.91
CA ARG A 607 -27.07 -6.04 -6.49
C ARG A 607 -25.87 -6.89 -6.03
N ARG A 608 -26.02 -7.69 -4.98
CA ARG A 608 -25.01 -8.66 -4.52
C ARG A 608 -25.34 -10.02 -5.14
N ARG A 609 -24.80 -10.26 -6.34
CA ARG A 609 -25.04 -11.50 -7.10
C ARG A 609 -23.82 -12.00 -7.88
N ALA A 610 -22.71 -11.27 -7.84
CA ALA A 610 -21.49 -11.76 -8.45
C ALA A 610 -20.98 -12.98 -7.66
N GLU A 611 -20.56 -14.02 -8.35
CA GLU A 611 -19.81 -15.10 -7.72
C GLU A 611 -18.38 -14.63 -7.45
N VAL A 612 -17.95 -14.76 -6.20
CA VAL A 612 -16.62 -14.30 -5.76
C VAL A 612 -15.94 -15.41 -4.96
N SER A 613 -14.65 -15.62 -5.21
CA SER A 613 -13.83 -16.54 -4.40
C SER A 613 -13.58 -15.96 -3.00
N ILE A 614 -13.19 -16.81 -2.05
CA ILE A 614 -12.83 -16.33 -0.71
C ILE A 614 -11.63 -15.37 -0.76
N GLU A 615 -10.68 -15.61 -1.68
CA GLU A 615 -9.57 -14.69 -1.96
C GLU A 615 -10.05 -13.35 -2.51
N GLY A 616 -11.03 -13.34 -3.42
CA GLY A 616 -11.61 -12.11 -3.96
C GLY A 616 -12.30 -11.27 -2.89
N LEU A 617 -13.11 -11.92 -2.04
CA LEU A 617 -13.76 -11.27 -0.90
C LEU A 617 -12.72 -10.72 0.09
N ALA A 618 -11.72 -11.51 0.44
CA ALA A 618 -10.64 -11.09 1.34
C ALA A 618 -9.82 -9.94 0.76
N HIS A 619 -9.53 -9.95 -0.55
CA HIS A 619 -8.80 -8.87 -1.20
C HIS A 619 -9.60 -7.56 -1.15
N ALA A 620 -10.87 -7.59 -1.51
CA ALA A 620 -11.73 -6.41 -1.45
C ALA A 620 -11.84 -5.87 -0.01
N ALA A 621 -12.14 -6.75 0.95
CA ALA A 621 -12.42 -6.35 2.33
C ALA A 621 -11.16 -5.96 3.12
N LEU A 622 -10.03 -6.62 2.90
CA LEU A 622 -8.82 -6.44 3.72
C LEU A 622 -7.69 -5.71 3.01
N ILE A 623 -7.64 -5.66 1.68
CA ILE A 623 -6.55 -5.03 0.93
C ILE A 623 -7.01 -3.70 0.32
N ASP A 624 -8.10 -3.70 -0.44
CA ASP A 624 -8.53 -2.51 -1.19
C ASP A 624 -9.28 -1.50 -0.31
N TYR A 625 -10.24 -1.99 0.49
CA TYR A 625 -11.18 -1.12 1.20
C TYR A 625 -10.55 -0.33 2.36
N PRO A 626 -9.82 -0.95 3.31
CA PRO A 626 -9.29 -0.25 4.47
C PRO A 626 -7.97 0.46 4.16
N ARG A 627 -7.70 1.51 4.92
CA ARG A 627 -6.39 2.14 5.04
C ARG A 627 -5.73 1.66 6.32
N TYR A 628 -4.45 1.31 6.24
CA TYR A 628 -3.66 0.86 7.37
C TYR A 628 -2.56 1.86 7.73
N PHE A 629 -2.23 1.91 9.02
CA PHE A 629 -1.20 2.77 9.56
C PHE A 629 -0.29 1.99 10.49
N ASP A 630 1.02 2.03 10.24
CA ASP A 630 2.00 1.41 11.12
C ASP A 630 2.39 2.42 12.22
N PRO A 631 2.04 2.16 13.49
CA PRO A 631 2.36 3.08 14.55
C PRO A 631 3.86 3.12 14.89
N ARG A 632 4.67 2.16 14.40
CA ARG A 632 6.13 2.13 14.56
C ARG A 632 6.82 3.08 13.57
N SER A 633 6.55 2.92 12.27
CA SER A 633 7.10 3.84 11.26
C SER A 633 6.42 5.21 11.26
N GLY A 634 5.18 5.29 11.77
CA GLY A 634 4.37 6.51 11.75
C GLY A 634 3.83 6.84 10.37
N THR A 635 3.71 5.86 9.47
CA THR A 635 3.31 6.05 8.07
C THR A 635 2.21 5.07 7.66
N ALA A 636 1.49 5.41 6.59
CA ALA A 636 0.59 4.47 5.92
C ALA A 636 1.38 3.23 5.46
N CYS A 637 0.77 2.06 5.61
CA CYS A 637 1.41 0.77 5.36
C CYS A 637 0.43 -0.22 4.69
N PRO A 638 0.93 -1.33 4.14
CA PRO A 638 0.06 -2.41 3.65
C PRO A 638 -0.40 -3.31 4.80
N VAL A 639 -1.49 -4.06 4.58
CA VAL A 639 -2.15 -4.90 5.60
C VAL A 639 -1.20 -5.92 6.24
N GLU A 640 -0.24 -6.44 5.48
CA GLU A 640 0.74 -7.42 5.94
C GLU A 640 1.57 -6.90 7.12
N VAL A 641 1.90 -5.60 7.12
CA VAL A 641 2.61 -4.98 8.26
C VAL A 641 1.73 -5.01 9.50
N VAL A 642 0.45 -4.66 9.38
CA VAL A 642 -0.48 -4.66 10.52
C VAL A 642 -0.72 -6.07 11.06
N VAL A 643 -0.86 -7.07 10.19
CA VAL A 643 -0.96 -8.49 10.58
C VAL A 643 0.25 -8.91 11.41
N GLU A 644 1.47 -8.58 10.98
CA GLU A 644 2.69 -8.90 11.73
C GLU A 644 2.79 -8.16 13.06
N ARG A 645 2.40 -6.87 13.13
CA ARG A 645 2.37 -6.12 14.40
C ARG A 645 1.37 -6.72 15.38
N LEU A 646 0.19 -7.12 14.90
CA LEU A 646 -0.83 -7.75 15.72
C LEU A 646 -0.35 -9.12 16.23
N ALA A 647 0.22 -9.95 15.35
CA ALA A 647 0.75 -11.26 15.71
C ALA A 647 1.89 -11.16 16.74
N SER A 648 2.90 -10.33 16.47
CA SER A 648 4.06 -10.16 17.36
C SER A 648 3.75 -9.39 18.65
N GLY A 649 2.67 -8.60 18.66
CA GLY A 649 2.38 -7.68 19.76
C GLY A 649 3.32 -6.46 19.78
N ASP A 650 4.04 -6.21 18.69
CA ASP A 650 4.97 -5.09 18.50
C ASP A 650 4.23 -3.74 18.31
N LEU A 651 3.40 -3.39 19.29
CA LEU A 651 2.57 -2.19 19.29
C LEU A 651 3.00 -1.24 20.40
N PRO A 652 2.88 0.09 20.20
CA PRO A 652 3.15 1.05 21.27
C PRO A 652 2.24 0.77 22.47
N ARG A 653 2.83 0.84 23.68
CA ARG A 653 2.06 0.69 24.93
C ARG A 653 1.01 1.80 25.07
N ARG A 654 -0.15 1.46 25.62
CA ARG A 654 -1.26 2.41 25.87
C ARG A 654 -0.76 3.60 26.71
N GLY A 655 -1.01 4.83 26.24
CA GLY A 655 -0.77 6.05 27.01
C GLY A 655 -1.61 6.08 28.29
N VAL A 656 -1.05 6.65 29.37
CA VAL A 656 -1.65 6.64 30.72
C VAL A 656 -3.04 7.29 30.73
N ALA A 657 -3.23 8.39 29.99
CA ALA A 657 -4.51 9.11 29.90
C ALA A 657 -5.64 8.25 29.30
N ASN A 658 -5.38 7.52 28.21
CA ASN A 658 -6.39 6.65 27.59
C ASN A 658 -6.76 5.48 28.52
N ARG A 659 -5.81 5.00 29.33
CA ARG A 659 -6.07 3.95 30.32
C ARG A 659 -7.00 4.43 31.43
N VAL A 660 -6.80 5.66 31.92
CA VAL A 660 -7.68 6.26 32.93
C VAL A 660 -9.06 6.54 32.34
N LEU A 661 -9.13 7.11 31.13
CA LEU A 661 -10.40 7.40 30.47
C LEU A 661 -11.20 6.13 30.14
N ALA A 662 -10.54 5.06 29.70
CA ALA A 662 -11.19 3.76 29.46
C ALA A 662 -11.73 3.16 30.76
N LYS A 663 -10.97 3.23 31.85
CA LYS A 663 -11.44 2.81 33.18
C LYS A 663 -12.63 3.62 33.66
N LEU A 664 -12.60 4.95 33.49
CA LEU A 664 -13.72 5.82 33.84
C LEU A 664 -14.95 5.52 32.97
N GLN A 665 -14.79 5.28 31.66
CA GLN A 665 -15.88 4.86 30.78
C GLN A 665 -16.47 3.52 31.22
N GLY A 666 -15.66 2.53 31.58
CA GLY A 666 -16.12 1.26 32.15
C GLY A 666 -16.91 1.46 33.45
N VAL A 667 -16.39 2.27 34.38
CA VAL A 667 -17.06 2.58 35.65
C VAL A 667 -18.40 3.30 35.42
N PHE A 668 -18.44 4.34 34.59
CA PHE A 668 -19.69 5.06 34.29
C PHE A 668 -20.67 4.23 33.46
N ALA A 669 -20.19 3.31 32.61
CA ALA A 669 -21.04 2.39 31.87
C ALA A 669 -21.70 1.35 32.79
N THR A 670 -21.00 0.83 33.81
CA THR A 670 -21.63 -0.02 34.85
C THR A 670 -22.67 0.73 35.69
N GLN A 671 -22.59 2.06 35.77
CA GLN A 671 -23.58 2.91 36.42
C GLN A 671 -24.67 3.45 35.48
N ALA A 672 -24.70 3.04 34.21
CA ALA A 672 -25.69 3.53 33.24
C ALA A 672 -27.15 3.25 33.64
N HIS A 673 -27.40 2.26 34.50
CA HIS A 673 -28.72 1.95 35.09
C HIS A 673 -29.28 3.08 35.95
N LEU A 674 -28.45 3.99 36.46
CA LEU A 674 -28.88 5.17 37.23
C LEU A 674 -29.39 6.32 36.34
N TRP A 675 -29.09 6.29 35.03
CA TRP A 675 -29.34 7.40 34.10
C TRP A 675 -30.22 7.00 32.91
N ARG A 676 -30.38 5.70 32.64
CA ARG A 676 -31.36 5.16 31.70
C ARG A 676 -32.68 4.91 32.46
N ARG A 677 -33.63 5.85 32.37
CA ARG A 677 -35.02 5.58 32.77
C ARG A 677 -35.58 4.48 31.85
N ARG A 678 -36.27 3.52 32.47
CA ARG A 678 -36.87 2.31 31.87
C ARG A 678 -37.70 2.61 30.63
#